data_AF-A0A6C2USQ5-F1
#
_entry.id   AF-A0A6C2USQ5-F1
#
_cell.length_a   1.000
_cell.length_b   1.000
_cell.length_c   1.000
_cell.angle_alpha   90.00
_cell.angle_beta   90.00
_cell.angle_gamma   90.00
#
_symmetry.space_group_name_H-M   'P 1'
#
loop_
_entity.id
_entity.type
_entity.pdbx_description
1 polymer ?
#
loop_
_entity_poly.entity_id
_entity_poly.type
_entity_poly.pdbx_seq_one_letter_code
_entity_poly.pdbx_strand_id
1 'polypeptide(L)'
;MSDKKDMDYDVMVVGAGTAGMEASLSLGDMGFKVLLVEKDPSIGGRTILLSKVFPTLDCASCISTPKMAQSLHHPNITLMTYSEVDAVTKNADGSFHVNMHKKPTYVDQTTCTGCGQCEEVCTVPIPDEYNYNMIARRAAHIPFPQAIPKKAVISRSAQPPCTHTCPAGVKPSGFVSLVRAGKYEEGFKLHLADAPLVGSLSRACYAPCEGECTRDDMEGSVNIRAIKRFMVDWYYDRHPEPDYGPVETQLDSKVAIIGSGPGGLTAAFHLAKQGHQVTVFESEPQAGGMLRHGMPAYRMPKSLLDRDIMNITALGVEIKTNSPVESIASLKEAGYDAVFVGVGNQNPRIIPITGNNLADVTDCMSFLKDTNVGDELPDIEGKDFVVLGGGNVALDVARAAVRMGTKSVAIVCLEEKDKMPALDFEVREADEEGITFYTGVSTKRIYTDDAGNSILEVLTVDKIDFDENGRMTGFSTAEGSEQQIPADVVVMAVGLSPSTIPFESELELKGNKTIPVNEQTLQTADPMVFAGGDAVLGPSIIVEAMGQGRKAAFYIDRMLKGESLDVGFELELEIADKEEIISCSGNCSTVPPTAIRELEPHKRIQSFEAYEETMTEAEARDSANRCLGCGECSQCQECVNVCPGDCINFNMNPEPLEMTVGSVIISTGYEILDPAGKELMGYGKYPNVISGPQMDRLLAPTRPYNGVLRPSDGREPESIAIVLCNGSRDHTVCNPLCCRIGCMYSAKHAQLVMGALPMADVTIYYIDFRAFGKGYDEFYEQSKGMGVEYTKGKVARIDELDGGNLKVHYEDMEGDGGLKEAEHDMVVLTVGFLPNLESLKLFKGSELEADEFAYIKEPDATSQPGRTNIEGLFAAGTVIGARDIPDTVLHACASSAQAAGYIQKLRNS
;
A
#
# COMPACT_ATOMS: atom_id res chain seq x y z
N MET A 1 36.43 3.14 -43.23
CA MET A 1 36.18 3.67 -41.88
C MET A 1 34.67 3.67 -41.73
N SER A 2 34.08 2.51 -41.44
CA SER A 2 32.66 2.42 -41.12
C SER A 2 32.45 3.00 -39.72
N ASP A 3 31.35 3.72 -39.55
CA ASP A 3 30.89 4.24 -38.27
C ASP A 3 30.83 3.09 -37.25
N LYS A 4 31.84 2.99 -36.37
CA LYS A 4 31.79 2.15 -35.18
C LYS A 4 30.69 2.77 -34.30
N LYS A 5 29.49 2.17 -34.30
CA LYS A 5 28.47 2.51 -33.31
C LYS A 5 29.04 2.21 -31.94
N ASP A 6 28.98 3.21 -31.07
CA ASP A 6 29.47 3.13 -29.69
C ASP A 6 28.64 2.08 -28.95
N MET A 7 29.29 1.02 -28.44
CA MET A 7 28.65 0.10 -27.52
C MET A 7 28.65 0.74 -26.13
N ASP A 8 27.54 0.67 -25.40
CA ASP A 8 27.47 1.19 -24.05
C ASP A 8 28.39 0.41 -23.11
N TYR A 9 28.44 -0.92 -23.29
CA TYR A 9 29.30 -1.83 -22.54
C TYR A 9 29.87 -2.92 -23.45
N ASP A 10 31.07 -3.41 -23.12
CA ASP A 10 31.65 -4.55 -23.84
C ASP A 10 30.91 -5.85 -23.50
N VAL A 11 30.64 -6.07 -22.22
CA VAL A 11 29.97 -7.27 -21.74
C VAL A 11 28.93 -6.91 -20.69
N MET A 12 27.76 -7.50 -20.80
CA MET A 12 26.74 -7.51 -19.75
C MET A 12 26.77 -8.85 -19.02
N VAL A 13 26.73 -8.82 -17.70
CA VAL A 13 26.62 -10.02 -16.85
C VAL A 13 25.29 -9.94 -16.09
N VAL A 14 24.43 -10.94 -16.27
CA VAL A 14 23.09 -10.99 -15.69
C VAL A 14 23.08 -11.92 -14.47
N GLY A 15 22.93 -11.35 -13.28
CA GLY A 15 22.95 -12.03 -11.98
C GLY A 15 24.31 -11.92 -11.29
N ALA A 16 24.34 -11.33 -10.09
CA ALA A 16 25.54 -11.02 -9.32
C ALA A 16 25.77 -11.99 -8.14
N GLY A 17 25.50 -13.27 -8.38
CA GLY A 17 26.00 -14.36 -7.55
C GLY A 17 27.51 -14.56 -7.71
N THR A 18 28.05 -15.62 -7.10
CA THR A 18 29.49 -15.93 -7.18
C THR A 18 30.01 -16.02 -8.61
N ALA A 19 29.26 -16.63 -9.53
CA ALA A 19 29.64 -16.73 -10.94
C ALA A 19 29.70 -15.36 -11.63
N GLY A 20 28.66 -14.54 -11.48
CA GLY A 20 28.58 -13.25 -12.15
C GLY A 20 29.59 -12.23 -11.63
N MET A 21 29.82 -12.20 -10.31
CA MET A 21 30.88 -11.38 -9.73
C MET A 21 32.27 -11.81 -10.23
N GLU A 22 32.55 -13.11 -10.25
CA GLU A 22 33.83 -13.63 -10.76
C GLU A 22 34.02 -13.29 -12.24
N ALA A 23 32.98 -13.47 -13.06
CA ALA A 23 33.05 -13.17 -14.48
C ALA A 23 33.29 -11.67 -14.73
N SER A 24 32.58 -10.83 -13.97
CA SER A 24 32.70 -9.37 -14.09
C SER A 24 34.09 -8.89 -13.66
N LEU A 25 34.63 -9.41 -12.55
CA LEU A 25 35.97 -9.09 -12.08
C LEU A 25 37.04 -9.54 -13.09
N SER A 26 36.94 -10.78 -13.58
CA SER A 26 37.87 -11.31 -14.59
C SER A 26 37.89 -10.46 -15.85
N LEU A 27 36.73 -10.08 -16.38
CA LEU A 27 36.62 -9.22 -17.56
C LEU A 27 37.06 -7.78 -17.30
N GLY A 28 36.71 -7.24 -16.12
CA GLY A 28 37.13 -5.91 -15.70
C GLY A 28 38.65 -5.79 -15.58
N ASP A 29 39.31 -6.79 -14.98
CA ASP A 29 40.77 -6.88 -14.86
C ASP A 29 41.46 -7.01 -16.23
N MET A 30 40.78 -7.62 -17.22
CA MET A 30 41.23 -7.65 -18.62
C MET A 30 41.05 -6.31 -19.35
N GLY A 31 40.40 -5.32 -18.73
CA GLY A 31 40.19 -3.98 -19.29
C GLY A 31 38.90 -3.81 -20.10
N PHE A 32 37.95 -4.74 -20.02
CA PHE A 32 36.64 -4.60 -20.67
C PHE A 32 35.68 -3.78 -19.79
N LYS A 33 34.84 -2.96 -20.41
CA LYS A 33 33.77 -2.22 -19.73
C LYS A 33 32.59 -3.17 -19.50
N VAL A 34 32.35 -3.54 -18.23
CA VAL A 34 31.35 -4.53 -17.83
C VAL A 34 30.16 -3.87 -17.17
N LEU A 35 28.95 -4.26 -17.55
CA LEU A 35 27.74 -4.00 -16.78
C LEU A 35 27.34 -5.26 -16.01
N LEU A 36 27.29 -5.17 -14.68
CA LEU A 36 26.82 -6.24 -13.81
C LEU A 36 25.41 -5.89 -13.30
N VAL A 37 24.42 -6.70 -13.67
CA VAL A 37 23.02 -6.48 -13.32
C VAL A 37 22.56 -7.47 -12.26
N GLU A 38 21.91 -6.98 -11.21
CA GLU A 38 21.36 -7.78 -10.12
C GLU A 38 19.91 -7.38 -9.85
N LYS A 39 19.02 -8.38 -9.77
CA LYS A 39 17.59 -8.17 -9.50
C LYS A 39 17.34 -7.79 -8.05
N ASP A 40 18.17 -8.27 -7.15
CA ASP A 40 18.06 -8.00 -5.72
C ASP A 40 18.72 -6.65 -5.35
N PRO A 41 18.33 -6.03 -4.22
CA PRO A 41 18.89 -4.74 -3.79
C PRO A 41 20.37 -4.82 -3.36
N SER A 42 20.95 -6.02 -3.28
CA SER A 42 22.36 -6.26 -2.98
C SER A 42 22.88 -7.44 -3.79
N ILE A 43 24.17 -7.39 -4.14
CA ILE A 43 24.87 -8.53 -4.74
C ILE A 43 25.25 -9.58 -3.69
N GLY A 44 25.72 -10.75 -4.12
CA GLY A 44 26.19 -11.84 -3.25
C GLY A 44 25.56 -13.20 -3.57
N GLY A 45 24.38 -13.21 -4.17
CA GLY A 45 23.62 -14.41 -4.55
C GLY A 45 23.38 -15.35 -3.37
N ARG A 46 23.26 -16.66 -3.63
CA ARG A 46 23.00 -17.65 -2.57
C ARG A 46 24.18 -17.87 -1.61
N THR A 47 25.41 -17.56 -2.04
CA THR A 47 26.61 -17.79 -1.22
C THR A 47 26.61 -16.94 0.05
N ILE A 48 26.12 -15.70 -0.02
CA ILE A 48 26.08 -14.82 1.17
C ILE A 48 25.08 -15.28 2.24
N LEU A 49 24.13 -16.15 1.86
CA LEU A 49 23.14 -16.73 2.77
C LEU A 49 23.71 -17.87 3.61
N LEU A 50 24.82 -18.48 3.17
CA LEU A 50 25.46 -19.61 3.85
C LEU A 50 26.17 -19.14 5.13
N SER A 51 26.19 -20.01 6.14
CA SER A 51 27.00 -19.79 7.36
C SER A 51 28.50 -19.92 7.05
N LYS A 52 28.88 -21.09 6.54
CA LYS A 52 30.23 -21.49 6.13
C LYS A 52 30.18 -22.28 4.84
N VAL A 53 31.34 -22.45 4.21
CA VAL A 53 31.51 -23.23 2.98
C VAL A 53 32.32 -24.50 3.25
N PHE A 54 31.91 -25.61 2.66
CA PHE A 54 32.68 -26.86 2.71
C PHE A 54 33.77 -26.83 1.61
N PRO A 55 34.87 -27.60 1.77
CA PRO A 55 35.23 -28.41 2.93
C PRO A 55 36.03 -27.63 3.99
N THR A 56 36.41 -26.38 3.71
CA THR A 56 37.34 -25.62 4.55
C THR A 56 36.70 -25.02 5.81
N LEU A 57 35.36 -24.95 5.87
CA LEU A 57 34.59 -24.26 6.90
C LEU A 57 34.91 -22.76 7.02
N ASP A 58 35.41 -22.15 5.95
CA ASP A 58 35.53 -20.70 5.87
C ASP A 58 34.16 -20.05 5.97
N CYS A 59 34.08 -18.90 6.63
CA CYS A 59 32.85 -18.13 6.68
C CYS A 59 32.49 -17.65 5.26
N ALA A 60 31.23 -17.84 4.85
CA ALA A 60 30.81 -17.48 3.50
C ALA A 60 30.93 -15.97 3.25
N SER A 61 30.58 -15.14 4.25
CA SER A 61 30.77 -13.69 4.16
C SER A 61 32.24 -13.31 4.03
N CYS A 62 33.16 -14.02 4.70
CA CYS A 62 34.60 -13.74 4.60
C CYS A 62 35.15 -13.95 3.18
N ILE A 63 34.56 -14.83 2.37
CA ILE A 63 34.96 -15.04 0.98
C ILE A 63 34.16 -14.19 -0.01
N SER A 64 32.88 -13.93 0.28
CA SER A 64 31.98 -13.24 -0.65
C SER A 64 32.07 -11.73 -0.55
N THR A 65 32.09 -11.16 0.67
CA THR A 65 32.09 -9.71 0.87
C THR A 65 33.29 -9.00 0.24
N PRO A 66 34.53 -9.56 0.25
CA PRO A 66 35.64 -8.96 -0.49
C PRO A 66 35.39 -8.88 -2.00
N LYS A 67 34.83 -9.94 -2.61
CA LYS A 67 34.49 -9.93 -4.04
C LYS A 67 33.37 -8.95 -4.35
N MET A 68 32.35 -8.90 -3.49
CA MET A 68 31.26 -7.93 -3.60
C MET A 68 31.79 -6.48 -3.57
N ALA A 69 32.68 -6.17 -2.62
CA ALA A 69 33.31 -4.85 -2.52
C ALA A 69 34.18 -4.54 -3.74
N GLN A 70 34.94 -5.52 -4.24
CA GLN A 70 35.71 -5.37 -5.47
C GLN A 70 34.79 -5.07 -6.66
N SER A 71 33.69 -5.81 -6.84
CA SER A 71 32.76 -5.59 -7.95
C SER A 71 32.13 -4.19 -7.92
N LEU A 72 31.83 -3.64 -6.74
CA LEU A 72 31.28 -2.28 -6.60
C LEU A 72 32.31 -1.19 -6.93
N HIS A 73 33.57 -1.37 -6.53
CA HIS A 73 34.61 -0.34 -6.64
C HIS A 73 35.54 -0.50 -7.85
N HIS A 74 35.33 -1.53 -8.67
CA HIS A 74 36.17 -1.80 -9.82
C HIS A 74 35.95 -0.72 -10.91
N PRO A 75 37.01 -0.08 -11.44
CA PRO A 75 36.89 1.06 -12.36
C PRO A 75 36.21 0.72 -13.70
N ASN A 76 36.27 -0.55 -14.13
CA ASN A 76 35.66 -1.03 -15.36
C ASN A 76 34.31 -1.75 -15.17
N ILE A 77 33.79 -1.85 -13.94
CA ILE A 77 32.50 -2.50 -13.68
C ILE A 77 31.50 -1.44 -13.27
N THR A 78 30.37 -1.37 -13.99
CA THR A 78 29.20 -0.65 -13.53
C THR A 78 28.23 -1.65 -12.91
N LEU A 79 27.98 -1.50 -11.61
CA LEU A 79 27.02 -2.33 -10.89
C LEU A 79 25.64 -1.67 -10.91
N MET A 80 24.64 -2.42 -11.35
CA MET A 80 23.24 -2.02 -11.35
C MET A 80 22.42 -3.02 -10.54
N THR A 81 22.21 -2.72 -9.26
CA THR A 81 21.36 -3.49 -8.34
C THR A 81 19.91 -3.07 -8.44
N TYR A 82 19.02 -3.95 -8.01
CA TYR A 82 17.57 -3.76 -8.06
C TYR A 82 17.06 -3.46 -9.49
N SER A 83 17.64 -4.16 -10.47
CA SER A 83 17.32 -4.03 -11.89
C SER A 83 17.13 -5.37 -12.55
N GLU A 84 16.14 -5.47 -13.43
CA GLU A 84 15.77 -6.72 -14.10
C GLU A 84 15.83 -6.56 -15.61
N VAL A 85 16.33 -7.60 -16.28
CA VAL A 85 16.44 -7.65 -17.73
C VAL A 85 15.13 -8.19 -18.29
N ASP A 86 14.48 -7.43 -19.15
CA ASP A 86 13.19 -7.79 -19.72
C ASP A 86 13.36 -8.58 -21.02
N ALA A 87 14.31 -8.15 -21.86
CA ALA A 87 14.59 -8.79 -23.14
C ALA A 87 16.02 -8.55 -23.63
N VAL A 88 16.58 -9.55 -24.29
CA VAL A 88 17.84 -9.48 -25.01
C VAL A 88 17.63 -9.93 -26.45
N THR A 89 18.02 -9.09 -27.40
CA THR A 89 17.91 -9.36 -28.85
C THR A 89 19.27 -9.20 -29.52
N LYS A 90 19.64 -10.17 -30.36
CA LYS A 90 20.91 -10.10 -31.10
C LYS A 90 20.76 -9.23 -32.35
N ASN A 91 21.69 -8.29 -32.52
CA ASN A 91 21.78 -7.42 -33.69
C ASN A 91 22.51 -8.10 -34.85
N ALA A 92 22.31 -7.57 -36.06
CA ALA A 92 22.95 -8.07 -37.28
C ALA A 92 24.48 -7.88 -37.29
N ASP A 93 25.00 -6.91 -36.52
CA ASP A 93 26.43 -6.65 -36.38
C ASP A 93 27.13 -7.53 -35.33
N GLY A 94 26.38 -8.40 -34.65
CA GLY A 94 26.89 -9.30 -33.61
C GLY A 94 26.76 -8.75 -32.18
N SER A 95 26.44 -7.47 -32.00
CA SER A 95 26.11 -6.91 -30.68
C SER A 95 24.72 -7.36 -30.20
N PHE A 96 24.35 -6.98 -28.98
CA PHE A 96 23.04 -7.24 -28.38
C PHE A 96 22.38 -5.94 -27.98
N HIS A 97 21.10 -5.82 -28.31
CA HIS A 97 20.21 -4.80 -27.76
C HIS A 97 19.50 -5.39 -26.54
N VAL A 98 19.51 -4.64 -25.44
CA VAL A 98 18.98 -5.06 -24.14
C VAL A 98 17.94 -4.06 -23.67
N ASN A 99 16.75 -4.57 -23.35
CA ASN A 99 15.71 -3.85 -22.65
C ASN A 99 15.68 -4.32 -21.21
N MET A 100 15.65 -3.38 -20.29
CA MET A 100 15.63 -3.66 -18.86
C MET A 100 14.95 -2.52 -18.12
N HIS A 101 14.65 -2.73 -16.84
CA HIS A 101 14.15 -1.67 -15.98
C HIS A 101 14.83 -1.71 -14.63
N LYS A 102 14.94 -0.54 -14.00
CA LYS A 102 15.35 -0.41 -12.61
C LYS A 102 14.11 -0.28 -11.74
N LYS A 103 13.99 -1.15 -10.74
CA LYS A 103 12.87 -1.16 -9.82
C LYS A 103 12.94 0.04 -8.87
N PRO A 104 11.79 0.59 -8.42
CA PRO A 104 11.77 1.70 -7.50
C PRO A 104 12.19 1.24 -6.11
N THR A 105 13.37 1.70 -5.65
CA THR A 105 13.83 1.44 -4.27
C THR A 105 13.08 2.31 -3.24
N TYR A 106 12.38 3.34 -3.72
CA TYR A 106 11.79 4.45 -2.95
C TYR A 106 12.78 5.17 -2.04
N VAL A 107 14.08 5.00 -2.31
CA VAL A 107 15.19 5.59 -1.57
C VAL A 107 16.25 6.01 -2.58
N ASP A 108 16.60 7.29 -2.61
CA ASP A 108 17.71 7.77 -3.41
C ASP A 108 19.01 7.16 -2.88
N GLN A 109 19.51 6.20 -3.66
CA GLN A 109 20.68 5.40 -3.35
C GLN A 109 21.95 6.26 -3.30
N THR A 110 21.96 7.44 -3.93
CA THR A 110 23.13 8.33 -3.96
C THR A 110 23.31 9.06 -2.64
N THR A 111 22.22 9.57 -2.07
CA THR A 111 22.18 10.35 -0.82
C THR A 111 22.02 9.47 0.42
N CYS A 112 21.44 8.28 0.29
CA CYS A 112 21.26 7.35 1.42
C CYS A 112 22.58 6.98 2.10
N THR A 113 22.66 7.16 3.42
CA THR A 113 23.88 6.86 4.20
C THR A 113 23.98 5.40 4.65
N GLY A 114 22.90 4.63 4.54
CA GLY A 114 22.84 3.25 5.06
C GLY A 114 22.85 3.16 6.59
N CYS A 115 22.34 4.19 7.28
CA CYS A 115 22.35 4.27 8.75
C CYS A 115 21.36 3.34 9.46
N GLY A 116 20.28 2.92 8.79
CA GLY A 116 19.28 1.99 9.34
C GLY A 116 18.17 2.62 10.20
N GLN A 117 18.18 3.94 10.45
CA GLN A 117 17.16 4.59 11.29
C GLN A 117 15.72 4.42 10.76
N CYS A 118 15.55 4.36 9.44
CA CYS A 118 14.25 4.10 8.82
C CYS A 118 13.68 2.71 9.18
N GLU A 119 14.55 1.73 9.43
CA GLU A 119 14.17 0.37 9.81
C GLU A 119 13.68 0.34 11.27
N GLU A 120 14.36 1.05 12.17
CA GLU A 120 14.00 1.09 13.59
C GLU A 120 12.59 1.66 13.84
N VAL A 121 12.19 2.67 13.07
CA VAL A 121 10.88 3.34 13.25
C VAL A 121 9.75 2.71 12.44
N CYS A 122 10.05 1.82 11.49
CA CYS A 122 9.06 1.21 10.62
C CYS A 122 8.08 0.32 11.40
N THR A 123 6.78 0.59 11.29
CA THR A 123 5.73 -0.13 12.02
C THR A 123 5.22 -1.37 11.29
N VAL A 124 5.75 -1.67 10.10
CA VAL A 124 5.25 -2.76 9.25
C VAL A 124 6.24 -3.91 9.21
N PRO A 125 5.91 -5.05 9.84
CA PRO A 125 6.64 -6.29 9.65
C PRO A 125 6.23 -6.96 8.33
N ILE A 126 7.21 -7.48 7.59
CA ILE A 126 7.02 -8.34 6.42
C ILE A 126 7.94 -9.56 6.52
N PRO A 127 7.65 -10.68 5.85
CA PRO A 127 8.51 -11.86 5.87
C PRO A 127 9.95 -11.52 5.49
N ASP A 128 10.92 -12.08 6.21
CA ASP A 128 12.34 -11.88 5.94
C ASP A 128 12.92 -12.97 5.03
N GLU A 129 13.03 -12.68 3.73
CA GLU A 129 13.52 -13.63 2.73
C GLU A 129 15.00 -13.97 2.95
N TYR A 130 15.81 -13.06 3.52
CA TYR A 130 17.20 -13.33 3.87
C TYR A 130 17.32 -14.44 4.91
N ASN A 131 16.34 -14.53 5.82
CA ASN A 131 16.24 -15.59 6.82
C ASN A 131 15.23 -16.69 6.45
N TYR A 132 14.89 -16.84 5.17
CA TYR A 132 13.93 -17.84 4.67
C TYR A 132 12.59 -17.81 5.43
N ASN A 133 12.09 -16.60 5.68
CA ASN A 133 10.81 -16.31 6.32
C ASN A 133 10.65 -16.87 7.74
N MET A 134 11.75 -17.23 8.41
CA MET A 134 11.73 -17.69 9.82
C MET A 134 11.42 -16.56 10.80
N ILE A 135 11.73 -15.33 10.42
CA ILE A 135 11.41 -14.11 11.17
C ILE A 135 10.81 -13.08 10.22
N ALA A 136 10.31 -11.99 10.80
CA ALA A 136 9.93 -10.81 10.04
C ALA A 136 11.07 -9.78 10.03
N ARG A 137 11.17 -9.04 8.93
CA ARG A 137 11.94 -7.80 8.79
C ARG A 137 10.97 -6.63 8.65
N ARG A 138 11.49 -5.41 8.50
CA ARG A 138 10.67 -4.22 8.29
C ARG A 138 10.50 -3.92 6.79
N ALA A 139 9.41 -3.24 6.43
CA ALA A 139 9.19 -2.80 5.05
C ALA A 139 10.30 -1.86 4.56
N ALA A 140 10.66 -0.84 5.36
CA ALA A 140 11.88 -0.06 5.15
C ALA A 140 13.06 -0.78 5.84
N HIS A 141 14.07 -1.20 5.09
CA HIS A 141 15.14 -2.05 5.63
C HIS A 141 16.43 -1.93 4.83
N ILE A 142 17.54 -2.39 5.42
CA ILE A 142 18.76 -2.74 4.68
C ILE A 142 18.68 -4.25 4.37
N PRO A 143 18.97 -4.71 3.13
CA PRO A 143 18.73 -6.10 2.73
C PRO A 143 19.31 -7.15 3.68
N PHE A 144 20.53 -6.93 4.17
CA PHE A 144 21.18 -7.70 5.23
C PHE A 144 22.40 -6.93 5.76
N PRO A 145 22.98 -7.29 6.92
CA PRO A 145 24.00 -6.47 7.58
C PRO A 145 25.27 -6.18 6.74
N GLN A 146 25.65 -7.12 5.87
CA GLN A 146 26.80 -7.04 4.95
C GLN A 146 26.42 -6.68 3.51
N ALA A 147 25.21 -6.14 3.28
CA ALA A 147 24.73 -5.80 1.95
C ALA A 147 25.68 -4.85 1.20
N ILE A 148 25.82 -5.06 -0.10
CA ILE A 148 26.60 -4.22 -1.01
C ILE A 148 25.76 -3.97 -2.26
N PRO A 149 25.38 -2.71 -2.55
CA PRO A 149 25.56 -1.52 -1.71
C PRO A 149 24.85 -1.62 -0.34
N LYS A 150 25.44 -1.07 0.72
CA LYS A 150 24.79 -0.99 2.03
C LYS A 150 23.82 0.20 2.07
N LYS A 151 22.66 0.04 1.45
CA LYS A 151 21.66 1.09 1.29
C LYS A 151 20.29 0.57 1.69
N ALA A 152 19.42 1.48 2.13
CA ALA A 152 18.05 1.14 2.47
C ALA A 152 17.20 1.01 1.19
N VAL A 153 16.18 0.16 1.27
CA VAL A 153 15.09 0.06 0.29
C VAL A 153 13.76 -0.04 1.04
N ILE A 154 12.66 0.33 0.39
CA ILE A 154 11.32 0.16 0.95
C ILE A 154 10.56 -0.85 0.09
N SER A 155 10.13 -1.95 0.70
CA SER A 155 9.24 -2.92 0.07
C SER A 155 7.83 -2.32 -0.02
N ARG A 156 7.37 -2.09 -1.25
CA ARG A 156 6.03 -1.58 -1.57
C ARG A 156 5.65 -2.16 -2.92
N SER A 157 4.62 -3.01 -2.93
CA SER A 157 4.16 -3.71 -4.12
C SER A 157 3.10 -2.92 -4.90
N ALA A 158 2.19 -2.26 -4.18
CA ALA A 158 1.04 -1.59 -4.79
C ALA A 158 0.47 -0.48 -3.88
N GLN A 159 -0.51 0.26 -4.40
CA GLN A 159 -1.26 1.22 -3.61
C GLN A 159 -2.40 0.53 -2.85
N PRO A 160 -2.52 0.70 -1.52
CA PRO A 160 -3.66 0.18 -0.77
C PRO A 160 -4.99 0.79 -1.28
N PRO A 161 -6.04 -0.02 -1.52
CA PRO A 161 -7.34 0.48 -2.02
C PRO A 161 -7.93 1.59 -1.15
N CYS A 162 -7.84 1.45 0.17
CA CYS A 162 -8.31 2.43 1.14
C CYS A 162 -7.60 3.80 1.04
N THR A 163 -6.34 3.83 0.59
CA THR A 163 -5.57 5.07 0.40
C THR A 163 -5.84 5.66 -0.97
N HIS A 164 -5.91 4.82 -2.01
CA HIS A 164 -6.26 5.24 -3.37
C HIS A 164 -7.65 5.92 -3.43
N THR A 165 -8.65 5.32 -2.79
CA THR A 165 -10.04 5.81 -2.88
C THR A 165 -10.30 7.11 -2.10
N CYS A 166 -9.38 7.57 -1.24
CA CYS A 166 -9.61 8.76 -0.44
C CYS A 166 -9.33 10.04 -1.24
N PRO A 167 -10.34 10.84 -1.62
CA PRO A 167 -10.11 12.01 -2.49
C PRO A 167 -9.30 13.12 -1.83
N ALA A 168 -9.30 13.17 -0.49
CA ALA A 168 -8.47 14.11 0.28
C ALA A 168 -6.97 13.72 0.27
N GLY A 169 -6.63 12.52 -0.20
CA GLY A 169 -5.28 11.94 -0.21
C GLY A 169 -4.74 11.54 1.18
N VAL A 170 -5.65 11.41 2.15
CA VAL A 170 -5.36 10.83 3.47
C VAL A 170 -4.89 9.39 3.29
N LYS A 171 -4.01 8.93 4.19
CA LYS A 171 -3.42 7.58 4.18
C LYS A 171 -3.99 6.69 5.29
N PRO A 172 -5.19 6.08 5.13
CA PRO A 172 -5.76 5.13 6.09
C PRO A 172 -4.80 4.03 6.53
N SER A 173 -4.15 3.37 5.57
CA SER A 173 -3.19 2.31 5.85
C SER A 173 -2.09 2.77 6.82
N GLY A 174 -1.63 4.01 6.67
CA GLY A 174 -0.58 4.62 7.48
C GLY A 174 -1.01 4.89 8.92
N PHE A 175 -2.09 5.65 9.13
CA PHE A 175 -2.51 5.97 10.48
C PHE A 175 -3.09 4.74 11.22
N VAL A 176 -3.72 3.80 10.51
CA VAL A 176 -4.14 2.52 11.11
C VAL A 176 -2.92 1.74 11.58
N SER A 177 -1.84 1.71 10.80
CA SER A 177 -0.58 1.07 11.20
C SER A 177 0.07 1.74 12.43
N LEU A 178 -0.03 3.07 12.53
CA LEU A 178 0.47 3.84 13.68
C LEU A 178 -0.37 3.60 14.93
N VAL A 179 -1.70 3.58 14.83
CA VAL A 179 -2.61 3.22 15.94
C VAL A 179 -2.33 1.79 16.42
N ARG A 180 -2.14 0.84 15.49
CA ARG A 180 -1.74 -0.53 15.83
C ARG A 180 -0.46 -0.58 16.69
N ALA A 181 0.50 0.29 16.37
CA ALA A 181 1.78 0.42 17.08
C ALA A 181 1.72 1.26 18.36
N GLY A 182 0.58 1.88 18.69
CA GLY A 182 0.45 2.79 19.84
C GLY A 182 0.99 4.21 19.60
N LYS A 183 1.26 4.57 18.33
CA LYS A 183 1.82 5.86 17.90
C LYS A 183 0.70 6.84 17.47
N TYR A 184 -0.15 7.23 18.42
CA TYR A 184 -1.37 8.00 18.10
C TYR A 184 -1.08 9.43 17.67
N GLU A 185 -0.05 10.05 18.26
CA GLU A 185 0.36 11.42 17.95
C GLU A 185 0.88 11.51 16.51
N GLU A 186 1.73 10.56 16.12
CA GLU A 186 2.26 10.44 14.76
C GLU A 186 1.14 10.10 13.78
N GLY A 187 0.18 9.26 14.17
CA GLY A 187 -1.02 8.97 13.37
C GLY A 187 -1.86 10.22 13.09
N PHE A 188 -2.08 11.05 14.11
CA PHE A 188 -2.79 12.32 13.98
C PHE A 188 -2.02 13.28 13.06
N LYS A 189 -0.70 13.43 13.27
CA LYS A 189 0.17 14.29 12.47
C LYS A 189 0.22 13.85 11.00
N LEU A 190 0.24 12.55 10.73
CA LEU A 190 0.16 11.99 9.38
C LEU A 190 -1.16 12.38 8.70
N HIS A 191 -2.29 12.25 9.39
CA HIS A 191 -3.59 12.64 8.84
C HIS A 191 -3.67 14.16 8.61
N LEU A 192 -3.30 14.95 9.61
CA LEU A 192 -3.26 16.42 9.57
C LEU A 192 -2.40 16.93 8.41
N ALA A 193 -1.31 16.24 8.07
CA ALA A 193 -0.45 16.62 6.96
C ALA A 193 -1.17 16.62 5.60
N ASP A 194 -2.22 15.81 5.43
CA ASP A 194 -3.03 15.74 4.21
C ASP A 194 -4.32 16.57 4.33
N ALA A 195 -5.01 16.48 5.47
CA ALA A 195 -6.36 17.01 5.65
C ALA A 195 -6.55 17.69 7.04
N PRO A 196 -6.75 19.01 7.13
CA PRO A 196 -6.70 19.73 8.41
C PRO A 196 -7.95 19.58 9.29
N LEU A 197 -9.07 19.14 8.74
CA LEU A 197 -10.33 18.95 9.46
C LEU A 197 -10.45 17.52 10.02
N VAL A 198 -9.45 17.13 10.83
CA VAL A 198 -9.26 15.74 11.27
C VAL A 198 -10.44 15.27 12.13
N GLY A 199 -10.92 16.11 13.06
CA GLY A 199 -12.05 15.80 13.92
C GLY A 199 -13.35 15.69 13.14
N SER A 200 -13.58 16.59 12.20
CA SER A 200 -14.73 16.56 11.31
C SER A 200 -14.76 15.28 10.48
N LEU A 201 -13.62 14.91 9.88
CA LEU A 201 -13.49 13.68 9.09
C LEU A 201 -13.53 12.39 9.91
N SER A 202 -13.43 12.48 11.24
CA SER A 202 -13.57 11.32 12.14
C SER A 202 -15.02 10.97 12.47
N ARG A 203 -15.97 11.89 12.20
CA ARG A 203 -17.38 11.73 12.53
C ARG A 203 -18.27 11.84 11.30
N ALA A 204 -18.11 12.91 10.53
CA ALA A 204 -19.00 13.25 9.41
C ALA A 204 -18.61 12.60 8.07
N CYS A 205 -17.41 12.01 7.97
CA CYS A 205 -16.96 11.37 6.73
C CYS A 205 -17.75 10.08 6.45
N TYR A 206 -18.15 9.88 5.20
CA TYR A 206 -18.79 8.64 4.74
C TYR A 206 -17.84 7.46 4.53
N ALA A 207 -16.55 7.65 4.85
CA ALA A 207 -15.53 6.62 4.85
C ALA A 207 -15.47 5.75 3.56
N PRO A 208 -15.30 6.34 2.36
CA PRO A 208 -15.16 5.56 1.11
C PRO A 208 -14.02 4.53 1.19
N CYS A 209 -13.00 4.81 2.00
CA CYS A 209 -11.91 3.90 2.34
C CYS A 209 -12.33 2.57 2.99
N GLU A 210 -13.46 2.54 3.72
CA GLU A 210 -14.00 1.32 4.32
C GLU A 210 -14.72 0.48 3.26
N GLY A 211 -15.46 1.13 2.34
CA GLY A 211 -16.15 0.46 1.24
C GLY A 211 -15.20 -0.22 0.23
N GLU A 212 -13.96 0.24 0.12
CA GLU A 212 -12.93 -0.40 -0.73
C GLU A 212 -11.97 -1.31 0.05
N CYS A 213 -12.20 -1.53 1.35
CA CYS A 213 -11.31 -2.36 2.15
C CYS A 213 -11.36 -3.82 1.67
N THR A 214 -10.20 -4.44 1.40
CA THR A 214 -10.10 -5.86 1.00
C THR A 214 -10.76 -6.83 2.00
N ARG A 215 -10.89 -6.47 3.28
CA ARG A 215 -11.60 -7.30 4.27
C ARG A 215 -13.12 -7.30 4.11
N ASP A 216 -13.67 -6.31 3.43
CA ASP A 216 -15.12 -6.23 3.21
C ASP A 216 -15.60 -7.44 2.39
N ASP A 217 -14.77 -7.91 1.45
CA ASP A 217 -14.98 -9.12 0.65
C ASP A 217 -14.85 -10.44 1.46
N MET A 218 -14.48 -10.38 2.74
CA MET A 218 -14.28 -11.55 3.61
C MET A 218 -15.28 -11.59 4.77
N GLU A 219 -15.22 -10.60 5.67
CA GLU A 219 -15.91 -10.64 6.97
C GLU A 219 -16.34 -9.25 7.47
N GLY A 220 -16.13 -8.21 6.65
CA GLY A 220 -16.39 -6.82 6.96
C GLY A 220 -15.12 -5.99 7.08
N SER A 221 -15.19 -4.76 6.59
CA SER A 221 -14.08 -3.80 6.57
C SER A 221 -13.42 -3.52 7.93
N VAL A 222 -12.22 -2.95 7.89
CA VAL A 222 -11.57 -2.36 9.07
C VAL A 222 -12.31 -1.05 9.40
N ASN A 223 -12.61 -0.79 10.68
CA ASN A 223 -13.32 0.42 11.12
C ASN A 223 -12.41 1.66 11.11
N ILE A 224 -11.92 2.04 9.93
CA ILE A 224 -10.99 3.15 9.68
C ILE A 224 -11.52 4.47 10.27
N ARG A 225 -12.81 4.80 10.14
CA ARG A 225 -13.41 6.02 10.67
C ARG A 225 -13.42 6.02 12.20
N ALA A 226 -13.78 4.90 12.82
CA ALA A 226 -13.79 4.78 14.28
C ALA A 226 -12.37 4.77 14.88
N ILE A 227 -11.40 4.14 14.21
CA ILE A 227 -9.98 4.20 14.55
C ILE A 227 -9.49 5.66 14.49
N LYS A 228 -9.86 6.39 13.42
CA LYS A 228 -9.54 7.81 13.27
C LYS A 228 -10.15 8.63 14.42
N ARG A 229 -11.40 8.36 14.79
CA ARG A 229 -12.08 9.04 15.91
C ARG A 229 -11.37 8.83 17.23
N PHE A 230 -11.00 7.60 17.57
CA PHE A 230 -10.20 7.31 18.76
C PHE A 230 -8.89 8.11 18.77
N MET A 231 -8.14 8.05 17.67
CA MET A 231 -6.86 8.75 17.51
C MET A 231 -7.01 10.27 17.69
N VAL A 232 -8.06 10.87 17.11
CA VAL A 232 -8.33 12.31 17.24
C VAL A 232 -8.70 12.68 18.66
N ASP A 233 -9.65 11.96 19.25
CA ASP A 233 -10.13 12.28 20.60
C ASP A 233 -8.99 12.14 21.62
N TRP A 234 -8.14 11.11 21.47
CA TRP A 234 -6.93 10.94 22.27
C TRP A 234 -5.97 12.14 22.14
N TYR A 235 -5.78 12.66 20.92
CA TYR A 235 -4.88 13.78 20.64
C TYR A 235 -5.44 15.10 21.17
N TYR A 236 -6.69 15.43 20.86
CA TYR A 236 -7.30 16.70 21.28
C TYR A 236 -7.49 16.83 22.79
N ASP A 237 -7.70 15.71 23.51
CA ASP A 237 -7.70 15.71 24.98
C ASP A 237 -6.35 16.14 25.58
N ARG A 238 -5.23 15.80 24.92
CA ARG A 238 -3.86 16.14 25.34
C ARG A 238 -3.34 17.44 24.76
N HIS A 239 -3.83 17.82 23.59
CA HIS A 239 -3.46 19.02 22.86
C HIS A 239 -4.73 19.84 22.53
N PRO A 240 -5.34 20.50 23.54
CA PRO A 240 -6.53 21.34 23.34
C PRO A 240 -6.29 22.49 22.36
N GLU A 241 -5.03 22.90 22.16
CA GLU A 241 -4.61 23.86 21.14
C GLU A 241 -3.47 23.25 20.31
N PRO A 242 -3.26 23.70 19.04
CA PRO A 242 -2.14 23.25 18.23
C PRO A 242 -0.78 23.55 18.88
N ASP A 243 0.16 22.63 18.75
CA ASP A 243 1.54 22.73 19.26
C ASP A 243 2.52 23.37 18.27
N TYR A 244 2.00 23.89 17.16
CA TYR A 244 2.75 24.55 16.09
C TYR A 244 2.21 25.96 15.83
N GLY A 245 3.05 26.79 15.18
CA GLY A 245 2.73 28.16 14.80
C GLY A 245 2.89 28.40 13.30
N PRO A 246 2.89 29.68 12.88
CA PRO A 246 3.23 30.06 11.51
C PRO A 246 4.62 29.54 11.12
N VAL A 247 4.79 29.21 9.84
CA VAL A 247 6.09 28.77 9.32
C VAL A 247 7.15 29.86 9.47
N GLU A 248 8.41 29.46 9.69
CA GLU A 248 9.52 30.38 9.95
C GLU A 248 9.77 31.37 8.80
N THR A 249 9.56 30.93 7.56
CA THR A 249 9.74 31.76 6.36
C THR A 249 8.39 32.08 5.75
N GLN A 250 7.98 33.35 5.85
CA GLN A 250 6.79 33.88 5.19
C GLN A 250 7.18 34.50 3.84
N LEU A 251 6.39 34.21 2.81
CA LEU A 251 6.51 34.78 1.48
C LEU A 251 5.71 36.09 1.40
N ASP A 252 6.10 36.97 0.48
CA ASP A 252 5.37 38.23 0.23
C ASP A 252 4.05 38.02 -0.52
N SER A 253 3.83 36.84 -1.09
CA SER A 253 2.65 36.52 -1.89
C SER A 253 1.40 36.34 -1.05
N LYS A 254 0.31 36.92 -1.53
CA LYS A 254 -0.99 36.99 -0.84
C LYS A 254 -2.05 36.21 -1.60
N VAL A 255 -2.76 35.33 -0.89
CA VAL A 255 -3.83 34.51 -1.48
C VAL A 255 -5.16 34.79 -0.77
N ALA A 256 -6.19 35.08 -1.56
CA ALA A 256 -7.56 35.20 -1.07
C ALA A 256 -8.34 33.91 -1.30
N ILE A 257 -9.08 33.48 -0.29
CA ILE A 257 -9.92 32.28 -0.33
C ILE A 257 -11.35 32.71 -0.06
N ILE A 258 -12.26 32.45 -1.00
CA ILE A 258 -13.68 32.78 -0.84
C ILE A 258 -14.44 31.54 -0.34
N GLY A 259 -14.93 31.60 0.89
CA GLY A 259 -15.66 30.53 1.57
C GLY A 259 -14.80 29.73 2.54
N SER A 260 -15.31 29.52 3.76
CA SER A 260 -14.64 28.74 4.82
C SER A 260 -15.15 27.30 4.94
N GLY A 261 -15.64 26.72 3.84
CA GLY A 261 -16.00 25.30 3.79
C GLY A 261 -14.78 24.37 3.76
N PRO A 262 -14.98 23.05 3.72
CA PRO A 262 -13.89 22.07 3.76
C PRO A 262 -12.80 22.29 2.70
N GLY A 263 -13.18 22.60 1.46
CA GLY A 263 -12.24 22.90 0.38
C GLY A 263 -11.43 24.17 0.62
N GLY A 264 -12.09 25.27 1.01
CA GLY A 264 -11.44 26.56 1.28
C GLY A 264 -10.47 26.48 2.47
N LEU A 265 -10.89 25.86 3.58
CA LEU A 265 -10.05 25.66 4.77
C LEU A 265 -8.84 24.76 4.47
N THR A 266 -9.02 23.72 3.64
CA THR A 266 -7.92 22.85 3.23
C THR A 266 -6.94 23.57 2.31
N ALA A 267 -7.42 24.35 1.34
CA ALA A 267 -6.56 25.18 0.50
C ALA A 267 -5.77 26.18 1.36
N ALA A 268 -6.42 26.80 2.34
CA ALA A 268 -5.80 27.76 3.25
C ALA A 268 -4.64 27.14 4.05
N PHE A 269 -4.88 25.95 4.62
CA PHE A 269 -3.88 25.21 5.38
C PHE A 269 -2.62 24.91 4.56
N HIS A 270 -2.80 24.34 3.36
CA HIS A 270 -1.66 23.94 2.53
C HIS A 270 -0.88 25.14 2.02
N LEU A 271 -1.55 26.23 1.60
CA LEU A 271 -0.87 27.47 1.18
C LEU A 271 -0.11 28.14 2.33
N ALA A 272 -0.69 28.17 3.53
CA ALA A 272 -0.02 28.72 4.71
C ALA A 272 1.20 27.88 5.11
N LYS A 273 1.15 26.54 4.97
CA LYS A 273 2.33 25.67 5.17
C LYS A 273 3.45 25.92 4.16
N GLN A 274 3.15 26.43 2.97
CA GLN A 274 4.16 26.85 1.99
C GLN A 274 4.70 28.28 2.26
N GLY A 275 4.16 28.97 3.26
CA GLY A 275 4.58 30.32 3.67
C GLY A 275 3.81 31.45 3.02
N HIS A 276 2.74 31.20 2.26
CA HIS A 276 1.91 32.26 1.70
C HIS A 276 1.07 32.97 2.77
N GLN A 277 0.82 34.27 2.57
CA GLN A 277 -0.10 35.03 3.40
C GLN A 277 -1.53 34.79 2.92
N VAL A 278 -2.33 34.08 3.73
CA VAL A 278 -3.68 33.64 3.33
C VAL A 278 -4.76 34.38 4.13
N THR A 279 -5.75 34.93 3.41
CA THR A 279 -6.98 35.46 4.00
C THR A 279 -8.18 34.67 3.47
N VAL A 280 -8.99 34.12 4.38
CA VAL A 280 -10.27 33.49 4.07
C VAL A 280 -11.39 34.49 4.31
N PHE A 281 -12.25 34.68 3.32
CA PHE A 281 -13.45 35.51 3.39
C PHE A 281 -14.67 34.62 3.56
N GLU A 282 -15.34 34.75 4.70
CA GLU A 282 -16.55 34.02 5.04
C GLU A 282 -17.73 34.99 5.12
N SER A 283 -18.79 34.70 4.37
CA SER A 283 -20.01 35.50 4.36
C SER A 283 -20.77 35.43 5.69
N GLU A 284 -20.73 34.29 6.35
CA GLU A 284 -21.47 34.03 7.59
C GLU A 284 -20.73 34.55 8.84
N PRO A 285 -21.41 34.65 10.00
CA PRO A 285 -20.80 35.13 11.24
C PRO A 285 -19.69 34.23 11.80
N GLN A 286 -19.70 32.94 11.44
CA GLN A 286 -18.78 31.92 11.94
C GLN A 286 -18.25 31.05 10.80
N ALA A 287 -16.99 30.66 10.90
CA ALA A 287 -16.30 29.86 9.90
C ALA A 287 -16.64 28.36 9.97
N GLY A 288 -16.49 27.65 8.86
CA GLY A 288 -16.74 26.20 8.74
C GLY A 288 -17.75 25.81 7.66
N GLY A 289 -18.34 26.80 6.96
CA GLY A 289 -19.29 26.56 5.87
C GLY A 289 -20.41 25.58 6.25
N MET A 290 -20.71 24.63 5.35
CA MET A 290 -21.76 23.63 5.56
C MET A 290 -21.54 22.72 6.78
N LEU A 291 -20.31 22.49 7.24
CA LEU A 291 -20.07 21.71 8.46
C LEU A 291 -20.63 22.42 9.70
N ARG A 292 -20.63 23.76 9.69
CA ARG A 292 -21.20 24.57 10.75
C ARG A 292 -22.68 24.82 10.53
N HIS A 293 -23.05 25.25 9.34
CA HIS A 293 -24.37 25.82 9.08
C HIS A 293 -25.40 24.80 8.58
N GLY A 294 -24.96 23.70 7.96
CA GLY A 294 -25.82 22.68 7.38
C GLY A 294 -25.88 21.38 8.17
N MET A 295 -24.76 20.88 8.70
CA MET A 295 -24.72 19.57 9.36
C MET A 295 -25.19 19.65 10.82
N PRO A 296 -26.16 18.84 11.28
CA PRO A 296 -26.61 18.84 12.68
C PRO A 296 -25.51 18.52 13.70
N ALA A 297 -25.61 19.08 14.91
CA ALA A 297 -24.61 18.91 15.97
C ALA A 297 -24.43 17.46 16.47
N TYR A 298 -25.47 16.61 16.41
CA TYR A 298 -25.36 15.19 16.77
C TYR A 298 -24.44 14.40 15.84
N ARG A 299 -24.22 14.92 14.64
CA ARG A 299 -23.34 14.35 13.62
C ARG A 299 -22.00 15.07 13.57
N MET A 300 -22.04 16.40 13.69
CA MET A 300 -20.87 17.26 13.67
C MET A 300 -20.88 18.26 14.85
N PRO A 301 -20.28 17.89 16.00
CA PRO A 301 -20.17 18.77 17.15
C PRO A 301 -19.42 20.06 16.80
N LYS A 302 -20.01 21.22 17.10
CA LYS A 302 -19.47 22.54 16.69
C LYS A 302 -18.18 22.90 17.41
N SER A 303 -18.05 22.52 18.68
CA SER A 303 -16.82 22.70 19.45
C SER A 303 -15.64 21.93 18.85
N LEU A 304 -15.89 20.77 18.24
CA LEU A 304 -14.86 20.00 17.54
C LEU A 304 -14.47 20.68 16.22
N LEU A 305 -15.43 21.26 15.50
CA LEU A 305 -15.15 22.05 14.31
C LEU A 305 -14.32 23.29 14.64
N ASP A 306 -14.60 23.97 15.76
CA ASP A 306 -13.78 25.07 16.25
C ASP A 306 -12.34 24.61 16.48
N ARG A 307 -12.15 23.43 17.10
CA ARG A 307 -10.83 22.85 17.31
C ARG A 307 -10.11 22.51 16.01
N ASP A 308 -10.82 22.00 15.00
CA ASP A 308 -10.25 21.74 13.67
C ASP A 308 -9.83 23.04 12.98
N ILE A 309 -10.65 24.10 13.07
CA ILE A 309 -10.33 25.42 12.49
C ILE A 309 -9.05 25.98 13.11
N MET A 310 -8.79 25.72 14.40
CA MET A 310 -7.52 26.09 15.05
C MET A 310 -6.30 25.47 14.37
N ASN A 311 -6.41 24.27 13.79
CA ASN A 311 -5.29 23.67 13.05
C ASN A 311 -4.83 24.54 11.87
N ILE A 312 -5.74 25.35 11.33
CA ILE A 312 -5.50 26.24 10.19
C ILE A 312 -5.07 27.63 10.68
N THR A 313 -5.79 28.21 11.64
CA THR A 313 -5.49 29.57 12.13
C THR A 313 -4.17 29.63 12.90
N ALA A 314 -3.71 28.53 13.50
CA ALA A 314 -2.40 28.43 14.13
C ALA A 314 -1.23 28.68 13.15
N LEU A 315 -1.43 28.48 11.85
CA LEU A 315 -0.44 28.80 10.82
C LEU A 315 -0.40 30.29 10.45
N GLY A 316 -1.24 31.13 11.05
CA GLY A 316 -1.35 32.56 10.76
C GLY A 316 -2.39 32.91 9.68
N VAL A 317 -3.25 31.96 9.30
CA VAL A 317 -4.37 32.20 8.37
C VAL A 317 -5.38 33.14 9.03
N GLU A 318 -5.67 34.26 8.37
CA GLU A 318 -6.70 35.20 8.80
C GLU A 318 -8.06 34.78 8.23
N ILE A 319 -9.08 34.61 9.09
CA ILE A 319 -10.46 34.33 8.66
C ILE A 319 -11.32 35.55 8.97
N LYS A 320 -11.80 36.23 7.93
CA LYS A 320 -12.70 37.38 8.01
C LYS A 320 -14.14 36.90 7.85
N THR A 321 -14.88 36.83 8.95
CA THR A 321 -16.32 36.53 8.94
C THR A 321 -17.15 37.77 8.61
N ASN A 322 -18.44 37.59 8.33
CA ASN A 322 -19.35 38.66 7.89
C ASN A 322 -18.79 39.48 6.71
N SER A 323 -18.01 38.84 5.83
CA SER A 323 -17.26 39.47 4.76
C SER A 323 -17.64 38.84 3.41
N PRO A 324 -18.89 39.02 2.94
CA PRO A 324 -19.31 38.50 1.63
C PRO A 324 -18.48 39.14 0.52
N VAL A 325 -18.02 38.31 -0.43
CA VAL A 325 -17.28 38.78 -1.61
C VAL A 325 -18.24 38.82 -2.78
N GLU A 326 -18.50 40.02 -3.28
CA GLU A 326 -19.39 40.24 -4.44
C GLU A 326 -18.64 40.25 -5.78
N SER A 327 -17.31 40.44 -5.77
CA SER A 327 -16.51 40.56 -6.98
C SER A 327 -15.08 40.05 -6.79
N ILE A 328 -14.58 39.25 -7.73
CA ILE A 328 -13.20 38.73 -7.70
C ILE A 328 -12.21 39.84 -8.09
N ALA A 329 -12.60 40.74 -9.00
CA ALA A 329 -11.83 41.92 -9.36
C ALA A 329 -11.48 42.79 -8.14
N SER A 330 -12.40 42.93 -7.18
CA SER A 330 -12.15 43.69 -5.95
C SER A 330 -11.00 43.12 -5.11
N LEU A 331 -10.84 41.78 -5.09
CA LEU A 331 -9.74 41.12 -4.39
C LEU A 331 -8.41 41.34 -5.14
N LYS A 332 -8.43 41.33 -6.48
CA LYS A 332 -7.23 41.65 -7.27
C LYS A 332 -6.79 43.09 -7.04
N GLU A 333 -7.72 44.04 -7.00
CA GLU A 333 -7.45 45.44 -6.69
C GLU A 333 -6.93 45.64 -5.25
N ALA A 334 -7.36 44.80 -4.31
CA ALA A 334 -6.84 44.76 -2.94
C ALA A 334 -5.41 44.18 -2.82
N GLY A 335 -4.83 43.71 -3.93
CA GLY A 335 -3.44 43.26 -4.02
C GLY A 335 -3.22 41.79 -3.68
N TYR A 336 -4.22 40.92 -3.89
CA TYR A 336 -4.05 39.46 -3.82
C TYR A 336 -3.50 38.92 -5.15
N ASP A 337 -2.48 38.06 -5.06
CA ASP A 337 -1.78 37.46 -6.21
C ASP A 337 -2.49 36.23 -6.78
N ALA A 338 -3.32 35.57 -5.98
CA ALA A 338 -4.16 34.45 -6.39
C ALA A 338 -5.49 34.44 -5.62
N VAL A 339 -6.53 33.89 -6.23
CA VAL A 339 -7.86 33.74 -5.63
C VAL A 339 -8.34 32.29 -5.78
N PHE A 340 -8.79 31.69 -4.69
CA PHE A 340 -9.48 30.40 -4.70
C PHE A 340 -10.97 30.58 -4.38
N VAL A 341 -11.84 30.11 -5.28
CA VAL A 341 -13.30 30.20 -5.15
C VAL A 341 -13.86 28.88 -4.64
N GLY A 342 -14.21 28.84 -3.36
CA GLY A 342 -14.73 27.67 -2.63
C GLY A 342 -16.11 27.93 -2.00
N VAL A 343 -17.00 28.63 -2.70
CA VAL A 343 -18.30 29.11 -2.19
C VAL A 343 -19.32 28.01 -1.87
N GLY A 344 -19.06 26.79 -2.31
CA GLY A 344 -19.89 25.64 -2.01
C GLY A 344 -21.26 25.65 -2.71
N ASN A 345 -22.16 24.83 -2.18
CA ASN A 345 -23.48 24.56 -2.74
C ASN A 345 -24.58 24.75 -1.69
N GLN A 346 -24.91 26.01 -1.39
CA GLN A 346 -25.74 26.37 -0.23
C GLN A 346 -27.09 26.99 -0.61
N ASN A 347 -27.38 27.18 -1.90
CA ASN A 347 -28.62 27.83 -2.32
C ASN A 347 -29.72 26.77 -2.50
N PRO A 348 -30.76 26.75 -1.67
CA PRO A 348 -31.83 25.76 -1.75
C PRO A 348 -32.63 25.90 -3.05
N ARG A 349 -33.01 24.76 -3.64
CA ARG A 349 -33.95 24.75 -4.76
C ARG A 349 -35.38 24.79 -4.23
N ILE A 350 -36.17 25.72 -4.76
CA ILE A 350 -37.58 25.89 -4.41
C ILE A 350 -38.45 25.32 -5.53
N ILE A 351 -39.39 24.44 -5.19
CA ILE A 351 -40.34 23.89 -6.16
C ILE A 351 -41.51 24.87 -6.30
N PRO A 352 -41.97 25.19 -7.54
CA PRO A 352 -43.13 26.05 -7.77
C PRO A 352 -44.45 25.30 -7.56
N ILE A 353 -44.72 24.86 -6.32
CA ILE A 353 -46.01 24.27 -5.93
C ILE A 353 -46.96 25.32 -5.34
N THR A 354 -48.26 25.06 -5.44
CA THR A 354 -49.26 25.90 -4.78
C THR A 354 -49.12 25.77 -3.27
N GLY A 355 -49.03 26.90 -2.56
CA GLY A 355 -48.85 26.94 -1.10
C GLY A 355 -47.40 27.06 -0.63
N ASN A 356 -46.42 27.17 -1.53
CA ASN A 356 -45.01 27.32 -1.16
C ASN A 356 -44.65 28.65 -0.44
N ASN A 357 -45.54 29.63 -0.46
CA ASN A 357 -45.37 30.94 0.20
C ASN A 357 -46.14 31.03 1.54
N LEU A 358 -46.66 29.92 2.05
CA LEU A 358 -47.29 29.89 3.37
C LEU A 358 -46.22 30.09 4.46
N ALA A 359 -46.61 30.69 5.60
CA ALA A 359 -45.66 31.08 6.65
C ALA A 359 -44.91 29.88 7.27
N ASP A 360 -45.55 28.72 7.35
CA ASP A 360 -44.98 27.50 7.94
C ASP A 360 -44.26 26.61 6.90
N VAL A 361 -43.96 27.17 5.71
CA VAL A 361 -43.18 26.51 4.66
C VAL A 361 -41.82 27.19 4.56
N THR A 362 -40.74 26.44 4.77
CA THR A 362 -39.35 26.95 4.73
C THR A 362 -38.44 26.04 3.90
N ASP A 363 -37.21 26.47 3.66
CA ASP A 363 -36.18 25.68 2.99
C ASP A 363 -35.24 25.01 3.99
N CYS A 364 -34.58 23.94 3.54
CA CYS A 364 -33.69 23.14 4.38
C CYS A 364 -32.51 23.94 4.95
N MET A 365 -31.96 24.90 4.20
CA MET A 365 -30.77 25.64 4.62
C MET A 365 -31.11 26.67 5.69
N SER A 366 -32.23 27.38 5.55
CA SER A 366 -32.73 28.29 6.59
C SER A 366 -33.02 27.52 7.87
N PHE A 367 -33.76 26.40 7.79
CA PHE A 367 -34.05 25.57 8.96
C PHE A 367 -32.79 25.02 9.66
N LEU A 368 -31.85 24.47 8.89
CA LEU A 368 -30.62 23.90 9.45
C LEU A 368 -29.70 24.99 10.03
N LYS A 369 -29.66 26.19 9.43
CA LYS A 369 -28.92 27.34 10.00
C LYS A 369 -29.50 27.73 11.35
N ASP A 370 -30.81 27.95 11.43
CA ASP A 370 -31.48 28.32 12.69
C ASP A 370 -31.27 27.24 13.75
N THR A 371 -31.30 25.97 13.36
CA THR A 371 -31.04 24.84 14.26
C THR A 371 -29.60 24.79 14.77
N ASN A 372 -28.60 25.09 13.93
CA ASN A 372 -27.19 24.86 14.25
C ASN A 372 -26.49 26.06 14.88
N VAL A 373 -26.87 27.28 14.48
CA VAL A 373 -26.21 28.53 14.89
C VAL A 373 -27.18 29.60 15.37
N GLY A 374 -28.49 29.35 15.34
CA GLY A 374 -29.48 30.26 15.88
C GLY A 374 -29.39 30.38 17.41
N ASP A 375 -29.79 31.54 17.94
CA ASP A 375 -29.83 31.79 19.38
C ASP A 375 -30.93 30.95 20.07
N GLU A 376 -32.02 30.66 19.35
CA GLU A 376 -33.16 29.86 19.79
C GLU A 376 -33.47 28.80 18.73
N LEU A 377 -33.84 27.60 19.16
CA LEU A 377 -34.28 26.54 18.26
C LEU A 377 -35.63 26.89 17.63
N PRO A 378 -35.90 26.43 16.39
CA PRO A 378 -37.21 26.57 15.77
C PRO A 378 -38.34 26.01 16.66
N ASP A 379 -39.40 26.79 16.88
CA ASP A 379 -40.57 26.37 17.65
C ASP A 379 -41.43 25.39 16.82
N ILE A 380 -41.10 24.11 16.93
CA ILE A 380 -41.78 23.00 16.24
C ILE A 380 -42.29 21.91 17.20
N GLU A 381 -42.24 22.18 18.50
CA GLU A 381 -42.69 21.22 19.53
C GLU A 381 -44.18 20.89 19.34
N GLY A 382 -44.51 19.60 19.36
CA GLY A 382 -45.89 19.12 19.21
C GLY A 382 -46.52 19.31 17.82
N LYS A 383 -45.76 19.78 16.82
CA LYS A 383 -46.24 19.96 15.43
C LYS A 383 -46.03 18.72 14.56
N ASP A 384 -46.88 18.53 13.55
CA ASP A 384 -46.71 17.54 12.49
C ASP A 384 -45.75 18.11 11.41
N PHE A 385 -44.53 17.58 11.35
CA PHE A 385 -43.43 18.13 10.57
C PHE A 385 -43.14 17.28 9.32
N VAL A 386 -43.10 17.90 8.14
CA VAL A 386 -42.90 17.19 6.87
C VAL A 386 -41.70 17.73 6.10
N VAL A 387 -40.83 16.83 5.65
CA VAL A 387 -39.68 17.15 4.80
C VAL A 387 -39.92 16.66 3.39
N LEU A 388 -39.76 17.56 2.41
CA LEU A 388 -39.86 17.22 0.99
C LEU A 388 -38.46 16.93 0.43
N GLY A 389 -38.21 15.70 -0.06
CA GLY A 389 -36.94 15.27 -0.63
C GLY A 389 -36.39 13.99 0.02
N GLY A 390 -35.59 13.22 -0.73
CA GLY A 390 -35.08 11.91 -0.28
C GLY A 390 -33.56 11.81 -0.06
N GLY A 391 -32.81 12.92 -0.14
CA GLY A 391 -31.34 12.92 0.01
C GLY A 391 -30.86 13.06 1.46
N ASN A 392 -29.53 12.98 1.67
CA ASN A 392 -28.91 13.09 3.00
C ASN A 392 -29.32 14.36 3.78
N VAL A 393 -29.46 15.50 3.08
CA VAL A 393 -29.92 16.76 3.71
C VAL A 393 -31.35 16.63 4.26
N ALA A 394 -32.23 15.87 3.57
CA ALA A 394 -33.58 15.64 4.06
C ALA A 394 -33.58 14.78 5.34
N LEU A 395 -32.68 13.79 5.43
CA LEU A 395 -32.48 13.01 6.66
C LEU A 395 -31.92 13.88 7.80
N ASP A 396 -30.94 14.72 7.54
CA ASP A 396 -30.39 15.66 8.53
C ASP A 396 -31.50 16.59 9.08
N VAL A 397 -32.36 17.14 8.20
CA VAL A 397 -33.52 17.96 8.61
C VAL A 397 -34.51 17.14 9.46
N ALA A 398 -34.91 15.97 9.00
CA ALA A 398 -35.90 15.15 9.69
C ALA A 398 -35.42 14.67 11.07
N ARG A 399 -34.15 14.24 11.15
CA ARG A 399 -33.52 13.80 12.39
C ARG A 399 -33.20 14.95 13.34
N ALA A 400 -32.94 16.16 12.82
CA ALA A 400 -32.89 17.34 13.66
C ALA A 400 -34.27 17.68 14.23
N ALA A 401 -35.33 17.59 13.42
CA ALA A 401 -36.70 17.90 13.84
C ALA A 401 -37.21 16.95 14.93
N VAL A 402 -36.97 15.62 14.81
CA VAL A 402 -37.43 14.64 15.81
C VAL A 402 -36.84 14.92 17.20
N ARG A 403 -35.65 15.53 17.27
CA ARG A 403 -34.96 15.91 18.51
C ARG A 403 -35.55 17.13 19.20
N MET A 404 -36.45 17.86 18.54
CA MET A 404 -37.09 19.07 19.06
C MET A 404 -38.52 18.80 19.60
N GLY A 405 -38.91 17.54 19.78
CA GLY A 405 -40.20 17.20 20.39
C GLY A 405 -41.40 17.37 19.47
N THR A 406 -41.20 17.31 18.15
CA THR A 406 -42.30 17.25 17.15
C THR A 406 -43.26 16.11 17.46
N LYS A 407 -44.55 16.28 17.14
CA LYS A 407 -45.57 15.25 17.32
C LYS A 407 -45.40 14.10 16.33
N SER A 408 -45.06 14.41 15.09
CA SER A 408 -44.68 13.44 14.06
C SER A 408 -43.69 14.06 13.08
N VAL A 409 -42.82 13.23 12.50
CA VAL A 409 -41.90 13.63 11.43
C VAL A 409 -42.09 12.69 10.25
N ALA A 410 -42.31 13.28 9.07
CA ALA A 410 -42.47 12.55 7.84
C ALA A 410 -41.50 13.04 6.74
N ILE A 411 -40.98 12.11 5.95
CA ILE A 411 -40.24 12.39 4.73
C ILE A 411 -41.10 12.01 3.53
N VAL A 412 -41.22 12.91 2.56
CA VAL A 412 -41.96 12.73 1.31
C VAL A 412 -40.96 12.77 0.16
N CYS A 413 -40.80 11.67 -0.56
CA CYS A 413 -39.86 11.57 -1.68
C CYS A 413 -40.46 10.84 -2.89
N LEU A 414 -39.90 11.16 -4.06
CA LEU A 414 -40.33 10.62 -5.35
C LEU A 414 -39.90 9.15 -5.47
N GLU A 415 -38.72 8.85 -4.96
CA GLU A 415 -38.06 7.56 -5.03
C GLU A 415 -38.70 6.56 -4.06
N GLU A 416 -38.61 5.28 -4.40
CA GLU A 416 -38.87 4.19 -3.46
C GLU A 416 -37.78 4.15 -2.38
N LYS A 417 -38.09 3.57 -1.20
CA LYS A 417 -37.19 3.59 -0.03
C LYS A 417 -35.80 3.03 -0.32
N ASP A 418 -35.71 1.97 -1.13
CA ASP A 418 -34.46 1.31 -1.55
C ASP A 418 -33.68 2.08 -2.63
N LYS A 419 -34.26 3.13 -3.19
CA LYS A 419 -33.67 3.97 -4.25
C LYS A 419 -33.51 5.42 -3.82
N MET A 420 -33.69 5.71 -2.53
CA MET A 420 -33.45 7.04 -2.00
C MET A 420 -32.00 7.48 -2.29
N PRO A 421 -31.76 8.74 -2.68
CA PRO A 421 -30.40 9.26 -2.88
C PRO A 421 -29.55 9.35 -1.60
N ALA A 422 -30.13 9.06 -0.43
CA ALA A 422 -29.44 9.04 0.84
C ALA A 422 -28.74 7.70 1.10
N LEU A 423 -27.80 7.69 2.04
CA LEU A 423 -27.07 6.47 2.40
C LEU A 423 -27.94 5.51 3.21
N ASP A 424 -27.85 4.21 2.89
CA ASP A 424 -28.67 3.15 3.49
C ASP A 424 -28.63 3.12 5.02
N PHE A 425 -27.47 3.40 5.62
CA PHE A 425 -27.36 3.41 7.08
C PHE A 425 -28.10 4.61 7.71
N GLU A 426 -28.09 5.79 7.09
CA GLU A 426 -28.83 6.94 7.61
C GLU A 426 -30.35 6.74 7.47
N VAL A 427 -30.80 6.09 6.38
CA VAL A 427 -32.22 5.72 6.20
C VAL A 427 -32.67 4.76 7.30
N ARG A 428 -31.85 3.75 7.63
CA ARG A 428 -32.12 2.81 8.73
C ARG A 428 -32.18 3.52 10.08
N GLU A 429 -31.20 4.37 10.38
CA GLU A 429 -31.17 5.13 11.64
C GLU A 429 -32.39 6.06 11.77
N ALA A 430 -32.82 6.70 10.69
CA ALA A 430 -34.02 7.54 10.68
C ALA A 430 -35.31 6.72 10.95
N ASP A 431 -35.40 5.52 10.39
CA ASP A 431 -36.49 4.56 10.65
C ASP A 431 -36.52 4.14 12.13
N GLU A 432 -35.35 3.83 12.70
CA GLU A 432 -35.20 3.49 14.13
C GLU A 432 -35.56 4.66 15.07
N GLU A 433 -35.31 5.90 14.63
CA GLU A 433 -35.68 7.13 15.34
C GLU A 433 -37.18 7.48 15.21
N GLY A 434 -37.96 6.72 14.44
CA GLY A 434 -39.42 6.85 14.32
C GLY A 434 -39.89 7.81 13.21
N ILE A 435 -39.02 8.14 12.25
CA ILE A 435 -39.38 8.98 11.10
C ILE A 435 -40.21 8.17 10.11
N THR A 436 -41.35 8.72 9.69
CA THR A 436 -42.26 8.06 8.73
C THR A 436 -41.85 8.38 7.29
N PHE A 437 -41.75 7.38 6.43
CA PHE A 437 -41.42 7.57 5.01
C PHE A 437 -42.67 7.43 4.13
N TYR A 438 -42.98 8.47 3.37
CA TYR A 438 -43.91 8.46 2.24
C TYR A 438 -43.09 8.45 0.96
N THR A 439 -42.80 7.25 0.45
CA THR A 439 -42.00 7.01 -0.75
C THR A 439 -42.88 6.81 -1.97
N GLY A 440 -42.30 6.97 -3.18
CA GLY A 440 -43.06 6.78 -4.41
C GLY A 440 -44.18 7.82 -4.59
N VAL A 441 -44.04 9.01 -3.99
CA VAL A 441 -45.08 10.06 -4.03
C VAL A 441 -44.50 11.43 -4.37
N SER A 442 -45.29 12.24 -5.07
CA SER A 442 -44.97 13.61 -5.44
C SER A 442 -45.89 14.60 -4.75
N THR A 443 -45.37 15.79 -4.44
CA THR A 443 -46.16 16.85 -3.82
C THR A 443 -46.98 17.59 -4.86
N LYS A 444 -48.31 17.64 -4.66
CA LYS A 444 -49.24 18.37 -5.55
C LYS A 444 -49.46 19.81 -5.08
N ARG A 445 -49.78 20.01 -3.80
CA ARG A 445 -50.03 21.33 -3.19
C ARG A 445 -49.99 21.27 -1.67
N ILE A 446 -49.78 22.43 -1.06
CA ILE A 446 -49.91 22.69 0.37
C ILE A 446 -51.06 23.68 0.56
N TYR A 447 -51.98 23.42 1.48
CA TYR A 447 -53.08 24.33 1.77
C TYR A 447 -53.57 24.20 3.21
N THR A 448 -54.22 25.25 3.70
CA THR A 448 -54.93 25.21 4.99
C THR A 448 -56.38 24.81 4.75
N ASP A 449 -56.87 23.79 5.45
CA ASP A 449 -58.25 23.34 5.34
C ASP A 449 -59.26 24.29 6.02
N ASP A 450 -60.56 24.00 5.87
CA ASP A 450 -61.63 24.81 6.47
C ASP A 450 -61.62 24.82 8.02
N ALA A 451 -60.91 23.88 8.63
CA ALA A 451 -60.73 23.78 10.08
C ALA A 451 -59.45 24.49 10.58
N GLY A 452 -58.65 25.05 9.68
CA GLY A 452 -57.42 25.76 10.00
C GLY A 452 -56.17 24.87 10.07
N ASN A 453 -56.25 23.60 9.67
CA ASN A 453 -55.09 22.69 9.68
C ASN A 453 -54.31 22.81 8.37
N SER A 454 -52.98 22.84 8.45
CA SER A 454 -52.11 22.80 7.26
C SER A 454 -51.98 21.35 6.75
N ILE A 455 -52.30 21.14 5.48
CA ILE A 455 -52.35 19.82 4.83
C ILE A 455 -51.43 19.80 3.60
N LEU A 456 -50.65 18.74 3.48
CA LEU A 456 -49.89 18.39 2.29
C LEU A 456 -50.67 17.36 1.46
N GLU A 457 -51.01 17.71 0.21
CA GLU A 457 -51.64 16.78 -0.73
C GLU A 457 -50.56 16.18 -1.64
N VAL A 458 -50.47 14.85 -1.63
CA VAL A 458 -49.50 14.08 -2.43
C VAL A 458 -50.19 13.19 -3.46
N LEU A 459 -49.47 12.83 -4.52
CA LEU A 459 -49.89 11.93 -5.59
C LEU A 459 -48.92 10.76 -5.68
N THR A 460 -49.42 9.58 -6.05
CA THR A 460 -48.55 8.42 -6.35
C THR A 460 -47.75 8.68 -7.63
N VAL A 461 -46.46 8.41 -7.59
CA VAL A 461 -45.55 8.45 -8.74
C VAL A 461 -45.76 7.15 -9.55
N ASP A 462 -46.00 7.30 -10.85
CA ASP A 462 -46.18 6.18 -11.77
C ASP A 462 -44.84 5.76 -12.38
N LYS A 463 -44.03 6.74 -12.79
CA LYS A 463 -42.72 6.49 -13.40
C LYS A 463 -41.77 7.66 -13.13
N ILE A 464 -40.49 7.33 -12.94
CA ILE A 464 -39.38 8.29 -12.93
C ILE A 464 -38.50 8.02 -14.16
N ASP A 465 -38.18 9.07 -14.90
CA ASP A 465 -37.30 9.04 -16.06
C ASP A 465 -35.89 9.46 -15.64
N PHE A 466 -34.89 8.69 -16.05
CA PHE A 466 -33.47 8.95 -15.79
C PHE A 466 -32.72 9.12 -17.11
N ASP A 467 -31.67 9.92 -17.10
CA ASP A 467 -30.69 9.98 -18.20
C ASP A 467 -29.70 8.80 -18.14
N GLU A 468 -28.82 8.74 -19.14
CA GLU A 468 -27.74 7.74 -19.25
C GLU A 468 -26.74 7.76 -18.09
N ASN A 469 -26.68 8.85 -17.32
CA ASN A 469 -25.83 9.02 -16.14
C ASN A 469 -26.61 8.78 -14.83
N GLY A 470 -27.83 8.25 -14.91
CA GLY A 470 -28.68 7.96 -13.75
C GLY A 470 -29.28 9.21 -13.08
N ARG A 471 -29.24 10.38 -13.72
CA ARG A 471 -29.86 11.60 -13.18
C ARG A 471 -31.32 11.67 -13.59
N MET A 472 -32.19 12.02 -12.65
CA MET A 472 -33.61 12.18 -12.92
C MET A 472 -33.83 13.32 -13.93
N THR A 473 -34.55 13.04 -15.01
CA THR A 473 -34.93 14.00 -16.07
C THR A 473 -36.40 14.39 -16.01
N GLY A 474 -37.24 13.57 -15.37
CA GLY A 474 -38.66 13.84 -15.19
C GLY A 474 -39.35 12.71 -14.41
N PHE A 475 -40.63 12.90 -14.12
CA PHE A 475 -41.49 11.86 -13.56
C PHE A 475 -42.95 12.08 -13.98
N SER A 476 -43.76 11.02 -13.93
CA SER A 476 -45.21 11.06 -14.12
C SER A 476 -45.93 10.61 -12.86
N THR A 477 -47.15 11.12 -12.64
CA THR A 477 -47.99 10.80 -11.49
C THR A 477 -49.29 10.12 -11.92
N ALA A 478 -49.80 9.20 -11.10
CA ALA A 478 -51.11 8.59 -11.31
C ALA A 478 -52.25 9.56 -10.94
N GLU A 479 -53.10 9.90 -11.90
CA GLU A 479 -54.30 10.71 -11.64
C GLU A 479 -55.29 9.98 -10.71
N GLY A 480 -55.91 10.70 -9.78
CA GLY A 480 -56.88 10.13 -8.82
C GLY A 480 -56.26 9.41 -7.62
N SER A 481 -54.95 9.53 -7.41
CA SER A 481 -54.20 8.89 -6.33
C SER A 481 -53.92 9.83 -5.13
N GLU A 482 -54.71 10.89 -4.98
CA GLU A 482 -54.50 11.92 -3.97
C GLU A 482 -54.57 11.35 -2.53
N GLN A 483 -53.54 11.65 -1.75
CA GLN A 483 -53.49 11.38 -0.31
C GLN A 483 -53.21 12.67 0.44
N GLN A 484 -53.74 12.78 1.66
CA GLN A 484 -53.57 13.96 2.52
C GLN A 484 -52.73 13.60 3.74
N ILE A 485 -51.71 14.41 4.01
CA ILE A 485 -50.79 14.26 5.14
C ILE A 485 -50.89 15.55 5.99
N PRO A 486 -51.11 15.45 7.32
CA PRO A 486 -51.00 16.60 8.22
C PRO A 486 -49.59 17.20 8.14
N ALA A 487 -49.49 18.52 7.98
CA ALA A 487 -48.22 19.18 7.74
C ALA A 487 -48.26 20.60 8.31
N ASP A 488 -48.14 20.72 9.62
CA ASP A 488 -48.07 22.00 10.33
C ASP A 488 -46.83 22.79 9.90
N VAL A 489 -45.71 22.10 9.63
CA VAL A 489 -44.47 22.69 9.11
C VAL A 489 -43.97 21.87 7.93
N VAL A 490 -43.61 22.53 6.83
CA VAL A 490 -43.05 21.87 5.65
C VAL A 490 -41.66 22.43 5.34
N VAL A 491 -40.67 21.55 5.23
CA VAL A 491 -39.29 21.92 4.85
C VAL A 491 -38.94 21.35 3.49
N MET A 492 -38.54 22.21 2.55
CA MET A 492 -38.09 21.83 1.22
C MET A 492 -36.60 21.47 1.22
N ALA A 493 -36.28 20.19 0.99
CA ALA A 493 -34.94 19.62 0.92
C ALA A 493 -34.69 18.88 -0.41
N VAL A 494 -35.17 19.47 -1.52
CA VAL A 494 -35.22 18.82 -2.85
C VAL A 494 -33.97 19.04 -3.72
N GLY A 495 -32.92 19.63 -3.13
CA GLY A 495 -31.63 19.84 -3.77
C GLY A 495 -31.07 21.23 -3.53
N LEU A 496 -29.76 21.37 -3.74
CA LEU A 496 -29.01 22.61 -3.58
C LEU A 496 -28.43 23.06 -4.94
N SER A 497 -28.15 24.35 -5.06
CA SER A 497 -27.42 24.96 -6.19
C SER A 497 -26.20 25.77 -5.73
N PRO A 498 -25.11 25.81 -6.53
CA PRO A 498 -23.90 26.54 -6.19
C PRO A 498 -24.16 28.01 -5.88
N SER A 499 -23.47 28.54 -4.86
CA SER A 499 -23.55 29.95 -4.46
C SER A 499 -22.64 30.85 -5.33
N THR A 500 -22.64 30.60 -6.64
CA THR A 500 -21.71 31.20 -7.63
C THR A 500 -22.27 32.42 -8.35
N ILE A 501 -23.56 32.73 -8.16
CA ILE A 501 -24.27 33.84 -8.81
C ILE A 501 -23.53 35.19 -8.69
N PRO A 502 -22.94 35.56 -7.54
CA PRO A 502 -22.19 36.83 -7.44
C PRO A 502 -21.07 36.98 -8.47
N PHE A 503 -20.54 35.87 -8.99
CA PHE A 503 -19.41 35.86 -9.93
C PHE A 503 -19.82 35.65 -11.38
N GLU A 504 -21.12 35.62 -11.71
CA GLU A 504 -21.59 35.30 -13.06
C GLU A 504 -21.14 36.30 -14.14
N SER A 505 -20.81 37.54 -13.74
CA SER A 505 -20.27 38.57 -14.63
C SER A 505 -18.75 38.46 -14.86
N GLU A 506 -18.05 37.69 -14.03
CA GLU A 506 -16.57 37.59 -14.03
C GLU A 506 -16.07 36.19 -14.39
N LEU A 507 -16.84 35.15 -14.07
CA LEU A 507 -16.55 33.76 -14.37
C LEU A 507 -17.59 33.18 -15.31
N GLU A 508 -17.14 32.36 -16.25
CA GLU A 508 -18.04 31.53 -17.05
C GLU A 508 -18.69 30.48 -16.13
N LEU A 509 -20.00 30.29 -16.23
CA LEU A 509 -20.73 29.29 -15.43
C LEU A 509 -21.41 28.28 -16.36
N LYS A 510 -21.38 27.00 -15.97
CA LYS A 510 -22.13 25.94 -16.66
C LYS A 510 -23.65 26.11 -16.45
N GLY A 511 -24.46 25.37 -17.21
CA GLY A 511 -25.93 25.43 -17.11
C GLY A 511 -26.49 25.08 -15.71
N ASN A 512 -25.78 24.25 -14.96
CA ASN A 512 -26.07 23.91 -13.55
C ASN A 512 -25.42 24.89 -12.53
N LYS A 513 -24.89 26.02 -13.00
CA LYS A 513 -24.21 27.07 -12.22
C LYS A 513 -22.88 26.67 -11.56
N THR A 514 -22.32 25.51 -11.85
CA THR A 514 -20.95 25.17 -11.41
C THR A 514 -19.89 25.89 -12.26
N ILE A 515 -18.72 26.11 -11.69
CA ILE A 515 -17.58 26.77 -12.35
C ILE A 515 -16.81 25.74 -13.21
N PRO A 516 -16.60 25.98 -14.52
CA PRO A 516 -15.71 25.19 -15.34
C PRO A 516 -14.24 25.50 -14.98
N VAL A 517 -13.45 24.44 -14.83
CA VAL A 517 -12.01 24.52 -14.51
C VAL A 517 -11.24 23.52 -15.37
N ASN A 518 -9.93 23.72 -15.48
CA ASN A 518 -9.03 22.69 -15.95
C ASN A 518 -9.05 21.51 -14.97
N GLU A 519 -9.31 20.30 -15.45
CA GLU A 519 -9.46 19.10 -14.59
C GLU A 519 -8.16 18.73 -13.86
N GLN A 520 -7.00 19.00 -14.46
CA GLN A 520 -5.70 18.73 -13.88
C GLN A 520 -5.31 19.79 -12.84
N THR A 521 -5.52 21.08 -13.11
CA THR A 521 -4.99 22.17 -12.27
C THR A 521 -6.02 22.87 -11.39
N LEU A 522 -7.31 22.69 -11.68
CA LEU A 522 -8.43 23.44 -11.10
C LEU A 522 -8.41 24.96 -11.38
N GLN A 523 -7.58 25.39 -12.33
CA GLN A 523 -7.50 26.77 -12.78
C GLN A 523 -8.73 27.10 -13.66
N THR A 524 -9.30 28.30 -13.49
CA THR A 524 -10.36 28.82 -14.36
C THR A 524 -9.78 29.41 -15.65
N ALA A 525 -10.62 30.04 -16.48
CA ALA A 525 -10.15 30.80 -17.64
C ALA A 525 -9.28 32.02 -17.24
N ASP A 526 -9.43 32.52 -16.01
CA ASP A 526 -8.57 33.56 -15.46
C ASP A 526 -7.33 32.92 -14.79
N PRO A 527 -6.10 33.24 -15.23
CA PRO A 527 -4.90 32.61 -14.71
C PRO A 527 -4.69 32.79 -13.21
N MET A 528 -5.20 33.86 -12.60
CA MET A 528 -5.05 34.11 -11.16
C MET A 528 -6.14 33.42 -10.32
N VAL A 529 -7.15 32.81 -10.94
CA VAL A 529 -8.34 32.31 -10.25
C VAL A 529 -8.46 30.80 -10.39
N PHE A 530 -8.54 30.12 -9.26
CA PHE A 530 -8.79 28.70 -9.12
C PHE A 530 -10.14 28.49 -8.45
N ALA A 531 -10.81 27.38 -8.75
CA ALA A 531 -12.08 27.05 -8.09
C ALA A 531 -12.11 25.57 -7.73
N GLY A 532 -12.79 25.23 -6.64
CA GLY A 532 -12.88 23.85 -6.18
C GLY A 532 -13.96 23.60 -5.14
N GLY A 533 -14.13 22.33 -4.79
CA GLY A 533 -15.22 21.83 -3.96
C GLY A 533 -16.55 21.83 -4.68
N ASP A 534 -17.64 21.98 -3.93
CA ASP A 534 -19.00 21.85 -4.47
C ASP A 534 -19.33 22.92 -5.52
N ALA A 535 -18.58 24.03 -5.56
CA ALA A 535 -18.71 25.05 -6.60
C ALA A 535 -18.34 24.52 -8.00
N VAL A 536 -17.51 23.48 -8.09
CA VAL A 536 -17.08 22.83 -9.32
C VAL A 536 -17.77 21.48 -9.51
N LEU A 537 -17.82 20.66 -8.46
CA LEU A 537 -18.36 19.29 -8.50
C LEU A 537 -19.89 19.24 -8.48
N GLY A 538 -20.56 20.26 -7.93
CA GLY A 538 -21.94 20.16 -7.50
C GLY A 538 -22.03 19.53 -6.11
N PRO A 539 -23.19 18.94 -5.72
CA PRO A 539 -23.31 18.23 -4.44
C PRO A 539 -22.29 17.08 -4.36
N SER A 540 -21.32 17.21 -3.46
CA SER A 540 -20.20 16.27 -3.29
C SER A 540 -20.01 15.92 -1.81
N ILE A 541 -19.05 15.05 -1.49
CA ILE A 541 -18.75 14.67 -0.09
C ILE A 541 -17.57 15.47 0.47
N ILE A 542 -17.49 15.57 1.81
CA ILE A 542 -16.48 16.41 2.51
C ILE A 542 -15.06 16.17 2.00
N VAL A 543 -14.67 14.91 1.81
CA VAL A 543 -13.33 14.53 1.36
C VAL A 543 -13.02 14.91 -0.09
N GLU A 544 -14.02 14.98 -0.98
CA GLU A 544 -13.83 15.47 -2.36
C GLU A 544 -13.57 16.97 -2.38
N ALA A 545 -14.33 17.73 -1.58
CA ALA A 545 -14.10 19.16 -1.44
C ALA A 545 -12.72 19.48 -0.87
N MET A 546 -12.28 18.75 0.17
CA MET A 546 -10.93 18.88 0.72
C MET A 546 -9.85 18.49 -0.29
N GLY A 547 -10.08 17.40 -1.05
CA GLY A 547 -9.20 16.96 -2.13
C GLY A 547 -8.95 18.04 -3.18
N GLN A 548 -10.01 18.67 -3.68
CA GLN A 548 -9.89 19.79 -4.60
C GLN A 548 -9.21 21.02 -3.97
N GLY A 549 -9.46 21.29 -2.69
CA GLY A 549 -8.77 22.35 -1.95
C GLY A 549 -7.25 22.13 -1.88
N ARG A 550 -6.82 20.91 -1.52
CA ARG A 550 -5.40 20.52 -1.49
C ARG A 550 -4.76 20.58 -2.88
N LYS A 551 -5.47 20.08 -3.90
CA LYS A 551 -5.04 20.12 -5.30
C LYS A 551 -4.86 21.54 -5.81
N ALA A 552 -5.83 22.43 -5.55
CA ALA A 552 -5.72 23.83 -5.94
C ALA A 552 -4.56 24.53 -5.23
N ALA A 553 -4.36 24.31 -3.92
CA ALA A 553 -3.23 24.86 -3.18
C ALA A 553 -1.88 24.49 -3.79
N PHE A 554 -1.70 23.24 -4.22
CA PHE A 554 -0.49 22.78 -4.91
C PHE A 554 -0.21 23.56 -6.20
N TYR A 555 -1.21 23.75 -7.06
CA TYR A 555 -1.01 24.49 -8.32
C TYR A 555 -0.91 26.01 -8.11
N ILE A 556 -1.60 26.58 -7.12
CA ILE A 556 -1.47 27.99 -6.75
C ILE A 556 -0.03 28.26 -6.28
N ASP A 557 0.54 27.44 -5.40
CA ASP A 557 1.92 27.58 -4.92
C ASP A 557 2.92 27.57 -6.09
N ARG A 558 2.80 26.59 -7.00
CA ARG A 558 3.66 26.49 -8.20
C ARG A 558 3.51 27.69 -9.11
N MET A 559 2.29 28.17 -9.34
CA MET A 559 2.02 29.36 -10.14
C MET A 559 2.71 30.59 -9.53
N LEU A 560 2.58 30.79 -8.21
CA LEU A 560 3.17 31.92 -7.50
C LEU A 560 4.72 31.87 -7.48
N LYS A 561 5.31 30.66 -7.51
CA LYS A 561 6.76 30.44 -7.66
C LYS A 561 7.26 30.54 -9.10
N GLY A 562 6.37 30.65 -10.09
CA GLY A 562 6.74 30.66 -11.51
C GLY A 562 7.17 29.29 -12.05
N GLU A 563 6.74 28.21 -11.41
CA GLU A 563 7.04 26.83 -11.80
C GLU A 563 6.00 26.28 -12.79
N SER A 564 6.35 25.20 -13.51
CA SER A 564 5.42 24.57 -14.47
C SER A 564 4.18 23.99 -13.78
N LEU A 565 2.99 24.26 -14.30
CA LEU A 565 1.74 23.63 -13.88
C LEU A 565 1.48 22.28 -14.56
N ASP A 566 2.27 21.94 -15.59
CA ASP A 566 2.20 20.65 -16.29
C ASP A 566 2.99 19.59 -15.51
N VAL A 567 2.49 19.28 -14.31
CA VAL A 567 3.00 18.24 -13.41
C VAL A 567 1.80 17.50 -12.82
N GLY A 568 1.95 16.21 -12.52
CA GLY A 568 0.92 15.44 -11.82
C GLY A 568 0.82 15.85 -10.34
N PHE A 569 -0.40 15.84 -9.79
CA PHE A 569 -0.65 16.15 -8.38
C PHE A 569 -0.34 14.98 -7.44
N GLU A 570 -0.69 13.75 -7.83
CA GLU A 570 -0.38 12.51 -7.09
C GLU A 570 0.13 11.44 -8.06
N LEU A 571 0.85 10.44 -7.54
CA LEU A 571 1.29 9.29 -8.33
C LEU A 571 0.22 8.22 -8.44
N GLU A 572 0.09 7.69 -9.65
CA GLU A 572 -0.69 6.50 -9.96
C GLU A 572 0.23 5.27 -9.88
N LEU A 573 0.34 4.67 -8.70
CA LEU A 573 0.75 3.26 -8.63
C LEU A 573 -0.47 2.38 -8.90
N GLU A 574 -0.23 1.19 -9.43
CA GLU A 574 -1.28 0.19 -9.55
C GLU A 574 -1.90 -0.12 -8.18
N ILE A 575 -3.22 -0.23 -8.17
CA ILE A 575 -3.98 -0.56 -6.97
C ILE A 575 -3.76 -2.04 -6.67
N ALA A 576 -3.58 -2.37 -5.40
CA ALA A 576 -3.35 -3.75 -4.99
C ALA A 576 -4.54 -4.65 -5.36
N ASP A 577 -4.27 -5.82 -5.93
CA ASP A 577 -5.29 -6.80 -6.30
C ASP A 577 -5.88 -7.45 -5.04
N LYS A 578 -7.19 -7.27 -4.85
CA LYS A 578 -7.91 -7.80 -3.68
C LYS A 578 -7.90 -9.33 -3.66
N GLU A 579 -8.04 -10.01 -4.80
CA GLU A 579 -8.06 -11.47 -4.88
C GLU A 579 -6.69 -12.07 -4.53
N GLU A 580 -5.62 -11.46 -5.04
CA GLU A 580 -4.25 -11.87 -4.72
C GLU A 580 -3.99 -11.76 -3.21
N ILE A 581 -4.31 -10.61 -2.60
CA ILE A 581 -4.15 -10.39 -1.15
C ILE A 581 -4.92 -11.43 -0.33
N ILE A 582 -6.17 -11.72 -0.70
CA ILE A 582 -7.00 -12.70 0.00
C ILE A 582 -6.38 -14.10 -0.13
N SER A 583 -5.90 -14.47 -1.32
CA SER A 583 -5.28 -15.78 -1.56
C SER A 583 -3.98 -15.97 -0.75
N CYS A 584 -3.14 -14.94 -0.67
CA CYS A 584 -1.93 -14.92 0.15
C CYS A 584 -2.25 -14.90 1.66
N SER A 585 -3.45 -14.46 2.03
CA SER A 585 -3.94 -14.41 3.41
C SER A 585 -4.60 -15.71 3.86
N GLY A 586 -4.41 -16.84 3.16
CA GLY A 586 -5.09 -18.12 3.40
C GLY A 586 -5.00 -18.72 4.82
N ASN A 587 -4.17 -18.15 5.71
CA ASN A 587 -4.06 -18.50 7.13
C ASN A 587 -4.44 -17.35 8.10
N CYS A 588 -5.01 -16.24 7.62
CA CYS A 588 -5.49 -15.17 8.50
C CYS A 588 -6.71 -15.66 9.28
N SER A 589 -6.68 -15.49 10.61
CA SER A 589 -7.87 -15.69 11.45
C SER A 589 -8.98 -14.74 11.00
N THR A 590 -10.17 -15.29 10.75
CA THR A 590 -11.33 -14.47 10.48
C THR A 590 -11.88 -13.91 11.80
N VAL A 591 -11.94 -12.58 11.92
CA VAL A 591 -12.38 -11.90 13.13
C VAL A 591 -13.41 -10.84 12.74
N PRO A 592 -14.67 -10.95 13.19
CA PRO A 592 -15.70 -9.98 12.82
C PRO A 592 -15.32 -8.57 13.31
N PRO A 593 -15.72 -7.51 12.59
CA PRO A 593 -15.52 -6.14 13.02
C PRO A 593 -16.10 -5.90 14.41
N THR A 594 -15.38 -5.17 15.25
CA THR A 594 -15.91 -4.66 16.52
C THR A 594 -17.10 -3.76 16.23
N ALA A 595 -18.27 -4.06 16.82
CA ALA A 595 -19.44 -3.21 16.68
C ALA A 595 -19.16 -1.81 17.27
N ILE A 596 -19.56 -0.77 16.55
CA ILE A 596 -19.49 0.60 17.05
C ILE A 596 -20.58 0.76 18.11
N ARG A 597 -20.21 1.28 19.28
CA ARG A 597 -21.15 1.55 20.36
C ARG A 597 -21.93 2.82 20.02
N GLU A 598 -23.25 2.71 20.04
CA GLU A 598 -24.17 3.80 19.74
C GLU A 598 -25.22 3.92 20.85
N LEU A 599 -25.73 5.14 21.07
CA LEU A 599 -26.88 5.35 21.93
C LEU A 599 -28.11 4.65 21.35
N GLU A 600 -28.98 4.13 22.22
CA GLU A 600 -30.29 3.56 21.82
C GLU A 600 -31.18 4.62 21.16
N PRO A 601 -32.03 4.28 20.17
CA PRO A 601 -32.83 5.26 19.41
C PRO A 601 -33.65 6.22 20.28
N HIS A 602 -34.29 5.72 21.35
CA HIS A 602 -35.06 6.55 22.29
C HIS A 602 -34.23 7.58 23.06
N LYS A 603 -32.89 7.40 23.15
CA LYS A 603 -31.95 8.38 23.71
C LYS A 603 -31.39 9.31 22.63
N ARG A 604 -31.19 8.82 21.39
CA ARG A 604 -30.72 9.63 20.25
C ARG A 604 -31.63 10.83 20.00
N ILE A 605 -32.95 10.63 20.12
CA ILE A 605 -33.96 11.67 19.88
C ILE A 605 -34.13 12.67 21.04
N GLN A 606 -33.41 12.53 22.15
CA GLN A 606 -33.57 13.41 23.32
C GLN A 606 -32.56 14.56 23.36
N SER A 607 -31.53 14.53 22.51
CA SER A 607 -30.49 15.56 22.51
C SER A 607 -29.77 15.66 21.16
N PHE A 608 -29.00 16.74 21.00
CA PHE A 608 -28.07 16.92 19.89
C PHE A 608 -26.65 16.43 20.20
N GLU A 609 -26.46 15.63 21.27
CA GLU A 609 -25.17 15.02 21.56
C GLU A 609 -24.80 13.96 20.50
N ALA A 610 -23.51 13.74 20.30
CA ALA A 610 -23.04 12.72 19.38
C ALA A 610 -23.49 11.33 19.84
N TYR A 611 -24.16 10.59 18.97
CA TYR A 611 -24.79 9.32 19.32
C TYR A 611 -23.85 8.12 19.24
N GLU A 612 -22.83 8.18 18.38
CA GLU A 612 -21.76 7.19 18.34
C GLU A 612 -20.77 7.46 19.48
N GLU A 613 -20.29 6.42 20.17
CA GLU A 613 -19.23 6.50 21.18
C GLU A 613 -17.84 6.32 20.58
N THR A 614 -16.82 6.81 21.28
CA THR A 614 -15.42 6.60 20.90
C THR A 614 -14.93 5.23 21.40
N MET A 615 -14.20 4.51 20.55
CA MET A 615 -13.56 3.24 20.92
C MET A 615 -12.61 3.41 22.11
N THR A 616 -12.51 2.38 22.94
CA THR A 616 -11.39 2.25 23.89
C THR A 616 -10.09 2.00 23.14
N GLU A 617 -8.94 2.20 23.81
CA GLU A 617 -7.63 1.92 23.23
C GLU A 617 -7.51 0.45 22.77
N ALA A 618 -8.00 -0.49 23.57
CA ALA A 618 -7.98 -1.91 23.22
C ALA A 618 -8.81 -2.19 21.96
N GLU A 619 -10.05 -1.68 21.90
CA GLU A 619 -10.94 -1.83 20.73
C GLU A 619 -10.30 -1.23 19.46
N ALA A 620 -9.69 -0.05 19.56
CA ALA A 620 -9.05 0.61 18.43
C ALA A 620 -7.82 -0.17 17.92
N ARG A 621 -7.00 -0.70 18.83
CA ARG A 621 -5.82 -1.50 18.48
C ARG A 621 -6.22 -2.86 17.89
N ASP A 622 -7.23 -3.51 18.45
CA ASP A 622 -7.75 -4.78 17.94
C ASP A 622 -8.37 -4.60 16.55
N SER A 623 -9.12 -3.52 16.33
CA SER A 623 -9.64 -3.16 15.01
C SER A 623 -8.50 -2.88 14.02
N ALA A 624 -7.46 -2.16 14.43
CA ALA A 624 -6.29 -1.89 13.60
C ALA A 624 -5.46 -3.14 13.26
N ASN A 625 -5.38 -4.11 14.18
CA ASN A 625 -4.72 -5.41 13.97
C ASN A 625 -5.39 -6.25 12.86
N ARG A 626 -6.64 -5.94 12.49
CA ARG A 626 -7.31 -6.57 11.35
C ARG A 626 -6.71 -6.12 10.01
N CYS A 627 -6.02 -4.98 9.90
CA CYS A 627 -5.49 -4.52 8.61
C CYS A 627 -4.59 -5.59 7.92
N LEU A 628 -4.92 -5.94 6.67
CA LEU A 628 -4.19 -6.94 5.86
C LEU A 628 -2.85 -6.41 5.29
N GLY A 629 -2.60 -5.10 5.36
CA GLY A 629 -1.37 -4.52 4.83
C GLY A 629 -1.26 -4.59 3.30
N CYS A 630 -2.36 -4.30 2.59
CA CYS A 630 -2.51 -4.46 1.14
C CYS A 630 -1.40 -3.85 0.25
N GLY A 631 -0.60 -2.91 0.73
CA GLY A 631 0.49 -2.29 -0.04
C GLY A 631 1.90 -2.67 0.42
N GLU A 632 2.04 -3.66 1.31
CA GLU A 632 3.23 -3.97 2.12
C GLU A 632 3.69 -2.79 3.00
N CYS A 633 4.13 -1.68 2.40
CA CYS A 633 4.37 -0.42 3.08
C CYS A 633 3.02 0.26 3.41
N SER A 634 2.85 0.64 4.68
CA SER A 634 1.66 1.39 5.13
C SER A 634 1.70 2.87 4.81
N GLN A 635 2.82 3.40 4.31
CA GLN A 635 3.03 4.85 4.13
C GLN A 635 2.79 5.65 5.42
N CYS A 636 3.20 5.13 6.58
CA CYS A 636 3.15 5.87 7.86
C CYS A 636 4.11 7.08 7.93
N GLN A 637 5.01 7.22 6.95
CA GLN A 637 6.00 8.31 6.81
C GLN A 637 7.03 8.48 7.93
N GLU A 638 7.02 7.64 8.95
CA GLU A 638 8.02 7.66 10.03
C GLU A 638 9.46 7.55 9.51
N CYS A 639 9.68 6.75 8.47
CA CYS A 639 10.99 6.63 7.84
C CYS A 639 11.47 7.95 7.23
N VAL A 640 10.58 8.78 6.69
CA VAL A 640 10.89 10.11 6.13
C VAL A 640 11.32 11.04 7.27
N ASN A 641 10.53 11.07 8.35
CA ASN A 641 10.74 11.95 9.49
C ASN A 641 12.12 11.77 10.17
N VAL A 642 12.65 10.54 10.18
CA VAL A 642 13.95 10.24 10.79
C VAL A 642 15.12 10.22 9.80
N CYS A 643 14.88 10.40 8.50
CA CYS A 643 15.94 10.24 7.49
C CYS A 643 16.91 11.43 7.52
N PRO A 644 18.19 11.25 7.90
CA PRO A 644 19.13 12.37 7.97
C PRO A 644 19.60 12.84 6.59
N GLY A 645 19.43 12.02 5.55
CA GLY A 645 19.83 12.33 4.18
C GLY A 645 18.70 12.82 3.29
N ASP A 646 17.48 12.94 3.83
CA ASP A 646 16.25 13.28 3.09
C ASP A 646 16.12 12.50 1.77
N CYS A 647 16.44 11.20 1.82
CA CYS A 647 16.61 10.39 0.63
C CYS A 647 15.39 9.51 0.32
N ILE A 648 14.30 9.61 1.08
CA ILE A 648 13.13 8.74 0.88
C ILE A 648 12.15 9.41 -0.07
N ASN A 649 11.79 8.71 -1.14
CA ASN A 649 10.89 9.22 -2.15
C ASN A 649 9.89 8.14 -2.58
N PHE A 650 8.65 8.26 -2.07
CA PHE A 650 7.55 7.37 -2.42
C PHE A 650 7.02 7.55 -3.86
N ASN A 651 7.52 8.56 -4.57
CA ASN A 651 7.15 8.92 -5.93
C ASN A 651 8.12 8.34 -6.98
N MET A 652 9.02 7.44 -6.59
CA MET A 652 9.91 6.74 -7.51
C MET A 652 9.13 5.74 -8.38
N ASN A 653 9.34 5.82 -9.69
CA ASN A 653 8.77 4.90 -10.68
C ASN A 653 9.84 3.92 -11.20
N PRO A 654 9.42 2.75 -11.74
CA PRO A 654 10.30 1.93 -12.55
C PRO A 654 10.92 2.76 -13.67
N GLU A 655 12.24 2.71 -13.82
CA GLU A 655 12.99 3.43 -14.84
C GLU A 655 13.31 2.46 -15.98
N PRO A 656 12.66 2.57 -17.15
CA PRO A 656 13.01 1.76 -18.31
C PRO A 656 14.35 2.21 -18.88
N LEU A 657 15.19 1.24 -19.26
CA LEU A 657 16.54 1.45 -19.77
C LEU A 657 16.74 0.60 -21.02
N GLU A 658 17.29 1.22 -22.05
CA GLU A 658 17.72 0.56 -23.28
C GLU A 658 19.22 0.75 -23.47
N MET A 659 19.91 -0.30 -23.90
CA MET A 659 21.36 -0.23 -24.15
C MET A 659 21.83 -1.24 -25.19
N THR A 660 23.02 -0.99 -25.73
CA THR A 660 23.71 -1.87 -26.66
C THR A 660 25.00 -2.41 -26.03
N VAL A 661 25.12 -3.74 -25.99
CA VAL A 661 26.27 -4.43 -25.40
C VAL A 661 26.92 -5.39 -26.39
N GLY A 662 28.24 -5.59 -26.30
CA GLY A 662 28.94 -6.47 -27.24
C GLY A 662 28.69 -7.97 -27.02
N SER A 663 28.54 -8.39 -25.76
CA SER A 663 28.33 -9.80 -25.38
C SER A 663 27.52 -9.87 -24.09
N VAL A 664 26.88 -11.02 -23.84
CA VAL A 664 26.08 -11.26 -22.64
C VAL A 664 26.55 -12.55 -21.97
N ILE A 665 26.70 -12.53 -20.64
CA ILE A 665 26.92 -13.70 -19.79
C ILE A 665 25.72 -13.87 -18.85
N ILE A 666 25.04 -15.01 -18.92
CA ILE A 666 23.94 -15.35 -18.03
C ILE A 666 24.48 -16.11 -16.81
N SER A 667 24.26 -15.57 -15.62
CA SER A 667 24.68 -16.15 -14.34
C SER A 667 23.58 -16.04 -13.27
N THR A 668 22.33 -16.21 -13.69
CA THR A 668 21.11 -16.06 -12.87
C THR A 668 20.88 -17.17 -11.84
N GLY A 669 21.85 -18.06 -11.66
CA GLY A 669 21.85 -19.01 -10.56
C GLY A 669 20.96 -20.24 -10.79
N TYR A 670 20.20 -20.61 -9.78
CA TYR A 670 19.33 -21.79 -9.72
C TYR A 670 18.16 -21.51 -8.77
N GLU A 671 17.13 -22.33 -8.85
CA GLU A 671 16.00 -22.32 -7.92
C GLU A 671 16.11 -23.45 -6.89
N ILE A 672 15.64 -23.18 -5.68
CA ILE A 672 15.58 -24.19 -4.63
C ILE A 672 14.21 -24.86 -4.73
N LEU A 673 14.17 -26.19 -4.81
CA LEU A 673 12.92 -26.94 -4.79
C LEU A 673 12.16 -26.61 -3.49
N ASP A 674 10.88 -26.26 -3.62
CA ASP A 674 9.99 -26.13 -2.46
C ASP A 674 9.70 -27.52 -1.85
N PRO A 675 10.17 -27.79 -0.62
CA PRO A 675 9.93 -29.09 0.02
C PRO A 675 8.46 -29.32 0.39
N ALA A 676 7.60 -28.29 0.39
CA ALA A 676 6.16 -28.45 0.64
C ALA A 676 5.48 -29.34 -0.42
N GLY A 677 6.03 -29.40 -1.64
CA GLY A 677 5.54 -30.29 -2.70
C GLY A 677 5.66 -31.79 -2.37
N LYS A 678 6.36 -32.16 -1.29
CA LYS A 678 6.43 -33.52 -0.75
C LYS A 678 5.73 -33.60 0.60
N GLU A 679 4.40 -33.68 0.56
CA GLU A 679 3.52 -33.69 1.75
C GLU A 679 3.96 -34.70 2.82
N LEU A 680 4.43 -35.89 2.41
CA LEU A 680 4.89 -36.95 3.33
C LEU A 680 6.12 -36.57 4.17
N MET A 681 6.85 -35.51 3.81
CA MET A 681 7.98 -35.00 4.57
C MET A 681 7.54 -33.99 5.64
N GLY A 682 6.29 -33.53 5.61
CA GLY A 682 5.73 -32.67 6.66
C GLY A 682 6.22 -31.23 6.69
N TYR A 683 6.98 -30.77 5.69
CA TYR A 683 7.42 -29.37 5.59
C TYR A 683 6.22 -28.42 5.41
N GLY A 684 6.21 -27.30 6.14
CA GLY A 684 5.09 -26.35 6.17
C GLY A 684 3.89 -26.80 7.02
N LYS A 685 3.81 -28.09 7.36
CA LYS A 685 2.80 -28.66 8.26
C LYS A 685 3.32 -28.78 9.70
N TYR A 686 4.51 -29.33 9.87
CA TYR A 686 5.14 -29.53 11.17
C TYR A 686 6.23 -28.46 11.39
N PRO A 687 6.14 -27.63 12.44
CA PRO A 687 7.07 -26.52 12.63
C PRO A 687 8.55 -26.96 12.77
N ASN A 688 8.80 -28.17 13.30
CA ASN A 688 10.15 -28.68 13.52
C ASN A 688 10.76 -29.38 12.29
N VAL A 689 10.07 -29.37 11.14
CA VAL A 689 10.64 -29.79 9.86
C VAL A 689 11.12 -28.54 9.11
N ILE A 690 12.43 -28.35 9.04
CA ILE A 690 13.05 -27.21 8.38
C ILE A 690 13.85 -27.64 7.14
N SER A 691 14.18 -26.68 6.29
CA SER A 691 15.01 -26.91 5.10
C SER A 691 16.49 -26.69 5.41
N GLY A 692 17.37 -27.29 4.60
CA GLY A 692 18.83 -27.07 4.68
C GLY A 692 19.23 -25.59 4.65
N PRO A 693 18.65 -24.74 3.77
CA PRO A 693 18.91 -23.31 3.79
C PRO A 693 18.49 -22.61 5.10
N GLN A 694 17.36 -23.00 5.70
CA GLN A 694 16.98 -22.51 7.04
C GLN A 694 17.99 -22.91 8.10
N MET A 695 18.49 -24.15 8.06
CA MET A 695 19.57 -24.59 8.96
C MET A 695 20.86 -23.77 8.77
N ASP A 696 21.22 -23.41 7.53
CA ASP A 696 22.35 -22.50 7.28
C ASP A 696 22.17 -21.14 7.95
N ARG A 697 20.95 -20.60 7.98
CA ARG A 697 20.64 -19.35 8.68
C ARG A 697 20.70 -19.50 10.19
N LEU A 698 20.24 -20.61 10.76
CA LEU A 698 20.36 -20.90 12.21
C LEU A 698 21.82 -21.03 12.68
N LEU A 699 22.69 -21.54 11.80
CA LEU A 699 24.12 -21.72 12.06
C LEU A 699 24.97 -20.48 11.73
N ALA A 700 24.40 -19.47 11.08
CA ALA A 700 25.13 -18.27 10.70
C ALA A 700 25.44 -17.38 11.92
N PRO A 701 26.53 -16.59 11.88
CA PRO A 701 26.78 -15.57 12.90
C PRO A 701 25.66 -14.51 12.97
N THR A 702 24.96 -14.27 11.86
CA THR A 702 23.80 -13.36 11.74
C THR A 702 22.46 -14.08 11.96
N ARG A 703 22.45 -15.20 12.69
CA ARG A 703 21.27 -16.05 12.92
C ARG A 703 20.10 -15.28 13.57
N PRO A 704 18.84 -15.62 13.21
CA PRO A 704 17.67 -14.89 13.69
C PRO A 704 17.39 -15.04 15.19
N TYR A 705 17.70 -16.20 15.79
CA TYR A 705 17.31 -16.50 17.19
C TYR A 705 18.46 -16.50 18.19
N ASN A 706 19.66 -16.07 17.80
CA ASN A 706 20.88 -16.21 18.62
C ASN A 706 21.15 -17.64 19.14
N GLY A 707 20.56 -18.68 18.54
CA GLY A 707 20.71 -20.09 18.86
C GLY A 707 20.18 -21.00 17.75
N VAL A 708 20.43 -22.31 17.86
CA VAL A 708 19.76 -23.34 17.02
C VAL A 708 18.57 -23.85 17.82
N LEU A 709 17.38 -23.33 17.51
CA LEU A 709 16.17 -23.59 18.28
C LEU A 709 15.10 -24.24 17.41
N ARG A 710 14.27 -25.08 18.02
CA ARG A 710 13.06 -25.66 17.45
C ARG A 710 12.04 -24.55 17.15
N PRO A 711 11.52 -24.44 15.92
CA PRO A 711 10.51 -23.43 15.59
C PRO A 711 9.20 -23.58 16.37
N SER A 712 8.84 -24.79 16.83
CA SER A 712 7.57 -25.00 17.55
C SER A 712 7.53 -24.37 18.94
N ASP A 713 8.64 -24.44 19.69
CA ASP A 713 8.65 -24.18 21.14
C ASP A 713 9.88 -23.41 21.63
N GLY A 714 10.83 -23.10 20.74
CA GLY A 714 12.05 -22.36 21.05
C GLY A 714 13.08 -23.12 21.89
N ARG A 715 12.97 -24.45 22.02
CA ARG A 715 13.95 -25.27 22.76
C ARG A 715 15.13 -25.66 21.88
N GLU A 716 16.29 -25.88 22.48
CA GLU A 716 17.42 -26.51 21.79
C GLU A 716 17.07 -27.98 21.52
N PRO A 717 17.26 -28.49 20.29
CA PRO A 717 17.05 -29.89 19.97
C PRO A 717 18.21 -30.75 20.52
N GLU A 718 17.88 -31.85 21.18
CA GLU A 718 18.84 -32.86 21.65
C GLU A 718 19.08 -33.93 20.59
N SER A 719 18.14 -34.14 19.65
CA SER A 719 18.29 -35.08 18.54
C SER A 719 17.86 -34.45 17.20
N ILE A 720 18.74 -34.48 16.20
CA ILE A 720 18.52 -33.87 14.88
C ILE A 720 18.74 -34.89 13.77
N ALA A 721 17.73 -35.06 12.90
CA ALA A 721 17.85 -35.82 11.66
C ALA A 721 18.13 -34.90 10.47
N ILE A 722 19.14 -35.21 9.66
CA ILE A 722 19.35 -34.57 8.35
C ILE A 722 19.00 -35.57 7.25
N VAL A 723 17.97 -35.25 6.46
CA VAL A 723 17.43 -36.14 5.42
C VAL A 723 17.93 -35.71 4.06
N LEU A 724 18.75 -36.56 3.42
CA LEU A 724 19.34 -36.28 2.11
C LEU A 724 18.36 -36.55 0.96
N CYS A 725 18.70 -35.95 -0.19
CA CYS A 725 18.01 -36.18 -1.46
C CYS A 725 16.51 -35.84 -1.41
N ASN A 726 16.11 -34.83 -0.62
CA ASN A 726 14.72 -34.40 -0.61
C ASN A 726 14.41 -33.63 -1.90
N GLY A 727 13.86 -34.36 -2.87
CA GLY A 727 13.56 -33.87 -4.21
C GLY A 727 14.78 -33.68 -5.11
N SER A 728 15.81 -34.51 -4.88
CA SER A 728 16.87 -34.79 -5.85
C SER A 728 16.96 -36.29 -6.02
N ARG A 729 17.28 -36.76 -7.23
CA ARG A 729 17.21 -38.20 -7.59
C ARG A 729 15.80 -38.74 -7.33
N ASP A 730 14.81 -37.91 -7.63
CA ASP A 730 13.42 -38.13 -7.25
C ASP A 730 12.47 -37.83 -8.41
N HIS A 731 11.93 -38.90 -9.00
CA HIS A 731 10.99 -38.79 -10.10
C HIS A 731 9.61 -38.29 -9.66
N THR A 732 9.25 -38.34 -8.37
CA THR A 732 7.91 -37.92 -7.92
C THR A 732 7.73 -36.41 -7.97
N VAL A 733 8.83 -35.65 -7.99
CA VAL A 733 8.85 -34.18 -8.15
C VAL A 733 9.52 -33.75 -9.45
N CYS A 734 9.58 -34.66 -10.43
CA CYS A 734 10.19 -34.42 -11.74
C CYS A 734 11.67 -33.95 -11.69
N ASN A 735 12.41 -34.29 -10.64
CA ASN A 735 13.84 -33.95 -10.51
C ASN A 735 14.72 -35.20 -10.37
N PRO A 736 15.05 -35.89 -11.48
CA PRO A 736 15.88 -37.10 -11.46
C PRO A 736 17.35 -36.81 -11.13
N LEU A 737 17.77 -35.55 -11.11
CA LEU A 737 19.16 -35.16 -10.96
C LEU A 737 19.63 -35.19 -9.50
N CYS A 738 20.91 -35.47 -9.32
CA CYS A 738 21.58 -35.19 -8.06
C CYS A 738 21.95 -33.71 -8.00
N CYS A 739 21.61 -33.03 -6.90
CA CYS A 739 22.03 -31.64 -6.67
C CYS A 739 23.55 -31.45 -6.46
N ARG A 740 24.36 -32.53 -6.52
CA ARG A 740 25.82 -32.62 -6.34
C ARG A 740 26.39 -32.16 -4.99
N ILE A 741 25.78 -31.18 -4.33
CA ILE A 741 26.31 -30.56 -3.11
C ILE A 741 25.58 -31.00 -1.83
N GLY A 742 24.42 -31.65 -1.95
CA GLY A 742 23.56 -32.06 -0.84
C GLY A 742 24.28 -32.81 0.27
N CYS A 743 25.08 -33.81 -0.09
CA CYS A 743 25.86 -34.60 0.86
C CYS A 743 26.85 -33.72 1.64
N MET A 744 27.57 -32.84 0.94
CA MET A 744 28.65 -32.07 1.54
C MET A 744 28.15 -30.94 2.43
N TYR A 745 27.08 -30.23 2.03
CA TYR A 745 26.51 -29.23 2.93
C TYR A 745 25.82 -29.88 4.14
N SER A 746 25.31 -31.11 4.02
CA SER A 746 24.75 -31.85 5.15
C SER A 746 25.83 -32.24 6.16
N ALA A 747 26.98 -32.74 5.69
CA ALA A 747 28.14 -32.96 6.55
C ALA A 747 28.62 -31.66 7.20
N LYS A 748 28.60 -30.54 6.46
CA LYS A 748 28.89 -29.22 7.02
C LYS A 748 27.90 -28.85 8.12
N HIS A 749 26.58 -28.96 7.87
CA HIS A 749 25.56 -28.68 8.89
C HIS A 749 25.79 -29.53 10.13
N ALA A 750 26.01 -30.83 9.97
CA ALA A 750 26.33 -31.73 11.08
C ALA A 750 27.55 -31.27 11.89
N GLN A 751 28.70 -30.97 11.26
CA GLN A 751 29.87 -30.50 12.00
C GLN A 751 29.61 -29.17 12.74
N LEU A 752 28.85 -28.26 12.14
CA LEU A 752 28.52 -26.96 12.75
C LEU A 752 27.51 -27.10 13.88
N VAL A 753 26.53 -28.00 13.75
CA VAL A 753 25.61 -28.37 14.82
C VAL A 753 26.40 -28.95 15.98
N MET A 754 27.30 -29.92 15.75
CA MET A 754 28.13 -30.48 16.83
C MET A 754 28.99 -29.43 17.55
N GLY A 755 29.36 -28.34 16.86
CA GLY A 755 30.03 -27.20 17.48
C GLY A 755 29.09 -26.27 18.25
N ALA A 756 27.86 -26.08 17.79
CA ALA A 756 26.87 -25.19 18.39
C ALA A 756 26.09 -25.85 19.54
N LEU A 757 25.81 -27.15 19.42
CA LEU A 757 25.07 -28.02 20.34
C LEU A 757 25.91 -29.29 20.60
N PRO A 758 26.94 -29.23 21.48
CA PRO A 758 27.88 -30.34 21.65
C PRO A 758 27.30 -31.63 22.24
N MET A 759 26.09 -31.55 22.81
CA MET A 759 25.37 -32.68 23.39
C MET A 759 24.28 -33.24 22.48
N ALA A 760 24.05 -32.62 21.31
CA ALA A 760 23.01 -33.07 20.40
C ALA A 760 23.48 -34.29 19.59
N ASP A 761 22.61 -35.29 19.48
CA ASP A 761 22.79 -36.42 18.58
C ASP A 761 22.38 -36.00 17.16
N VAL A 762 23.27 -36.20 16.19
CA VAL A 762 23.03 -35.84 14.78
C VAL A 762 23.11 -37.08 13.90
N THR A 763 21.99 -37.41 13.25
CA THR A 763 21.89 -38.56 12.33
C THR A 763 21.62 -38.09 10.91
N ILE A 764 22.44 -38.54 9.95
CA ILE A 764 22.29 -38.25 8.52
C ILE A 764 21.71 -39.48 7.82
N TYR A 765 20.51 -39.33 7.25
CA TYR A 765 19.83 -40.36 6.44
C TYR A 765 20.17 -40.18 4.96
N TYR A 766 20.80 -41.18 4.35
CA TYR A 766 21.30 -41.08 2.97
C TYR A 766 21.14 -42.37 2.15
N ILE A 767 21.18 -42.22 0.82
CA ILE A 767 21.22 -43.37 -0.12
C ILE A 767 22.66 -43.65 -0.53
N ASP A 768 23.31 -42.65 -1.15
CA ASP A 768 24.74 -42.65 -1.46
C ASP A 768 25.35 -41.34 -0.98
N PHE A 769 26.49 -41.41 -0.30
CA PHE A 769 27.20 -40.23 0.14
C PHE A 769 28.23 -39.82 -0.93
N ARG A 770 28.04 -38.65 -1.55
CA ARG A 770 28.83 -38.19 -2.71
C ARG A 770 29.87 -37.14 -2.33
N ALA A 771 31.04 -37.61 -1.90
CA ALA A 771 32.18 -36.79 -1.48
C ALA A 771 33.31 -36.79 -2.54
N PHE A 772 33.02 -36.31 -3.76
CA PHE A 772 33.90 -36.49 -4.93
C PHE A 772 34.96 -35.40 -5.13
N GLY A 773 34.84 -34.25 -4.46
CA GLY A 773 35.75 -33.11 -4.61
C GLY A 773 37.05 -33.29 -3.83
N LYS A 774 38.04 -32.43 -4.10
CA LYS A 774 39.31 -32.44 -3.36
C LYS A 774 39.07 -32.12 -1.88
N GLY A 775 39.46 -33.02 -0.98
CA GLY A 775 39.26 -32.85 0.46
C GLY A 775 37.87 -33.23 0.96
N TYR A 776 36.97 -33.73 0.10
CA TYR A 776 35.57 -33.96 0.46
C TYR A 776 35.41 -35.26 1.24
N ASP A 777 36.13 -36.31 0.85
CA ASP A 777 36.11 -37.59 1.57
C ASP A 777 36.74 -37.44 2.95
N GLU A 778 37.84 -36.70 3.06
CA GLU A 778 38.47 -36.36 4.33
C GLU A 778 37.53 -35.54 5.22
N PHE A 779 36.77 -34.61 4.64
CA PHE A 779 35.77 -33.84 5.37
C PHE A 779 34.60 -34.70 5.87
N TYR A 780 34.16 -35.66 5.06
CA TYR A 780 33.14 -36.64 5.44
C TYR A 780 33.61 -37.54 6.59
N GLU A 781 34.82 -38.09 6.50
CA GLU A 781 35.43 -38.90 7.56
C GLU A 781 35.67 -38.08 8.84
N GLN A 782 36.00 -36.79 8.71
CA GLN A 782 36.08 -35.88 9.84
C GLN A 782 34.72 -35.73 10.56
N SER A 783 33.61 -35.54 9.83
CA SER A 783 32.28 -35.47 10.45
C SER A 783 31.92 -36.76 11.20
N LYS A 784 32.22 -37.93 10.65
CA LYS A 784 32.06 -39.20 11.37
C LYS A 784 32.89 -39.23 12.64
N GLY A 785 34.16 -38.81 12.55
CA GLY A 785 35.07 -38.74 13.70
C GLY A 785 34.59 -37.80 14.82
N MET A 786 33.72 -36.84 14.49
CA MET A 786 33.08 -35.95 15.47
C MET A 786 31.87 -36.58 16.18
N GLY A 787 31.44 -37.78 15.78
CA GLY A 787 30.30 -38.49 16.38
C GLY A 787 28.99 -38.41 15.60
N VAL A 788 29.01 -37.86 14.37
CA VAL A 788 27.82 -37.82 13.50
C VAL A 788 27.49 -39.24 13.03
N GLU A 789 26.24 -39.65 13.23
CA GLU A 789 25.76 -40.95 12.76
C GLU A 789 25.35 -40.87 11.29
N TYR A 790 25.79 -41.83 10.49
CA TYR A 790 25.43 -41.93 9.07
C TYR A 790 24.61 -43.19 8.86
N THR A 791 23.32 -43.02 8.64
CA THR A 791 22.38 -44.12 8.44
C THR A 791 22.08 -44.25 6.96
N LYS A 792 22.52 -45.35 6.36
CA LYS A 792 22.18 -45.66 4.97
C LYS A 792 20.72 -46.12 4.90
N GLY A 793 19.84 -45.18 4.61
CA GLY A 793 18.42 -45.44 4.50
C GLY A 793 17.65 -44.31 3.84
N LYS A 794 16.64 -44.69 3.05
CA LYS A 794 15.77 -43.72 2.37
C LYS A 794 14.55 -43.44 3.24
N VAL A 795 14.39 -42.18 3.64
CA VAL A 795 13.21 -41.73 4.39
C VAL A 795 11.98 -41.79 3.49
N ALA A 796 10.93 -42.45 3.98
CA ALA A 796 9.65 -42.62 3.29
C ALA A 796 8.63 -41.55 3.71
N ARG A 797 8.52 -41.26 5.01
CA ARG A 797 7.64 -40.22 5.57
C ARG A 797 8.10 -39.76 6.95
N ILE A 798 7.56 -38.61 7.38
CA ILE A 798 7.76 -38.04 8.70
C ILE A 798 6.38 -37.79 9.32
N ASP A 799 6.18 -38.25 10.55
CA ASP A 799 4.97 -38.01 11.35
C ASP A 799 5.34 -37.15 12.58
N GLU A 800 4.45 -36.25 13.01
CA GLU A 800 4.61 -35.51 14.27
C GLU A 800 4.02 -36.31 15.44
N LEU A 801 4.73 -36.30 16.57
CA LEU A 801 4.35 -36.93 17.84
C LEU A 801 3.83 -35.88 18.83
N ASP A 802 3.17 -36.36 19.89
CA ASP A 802 2.74 -35.51 21.00
C ASP A 802 3.95 -34.77 21.60
N GLY A 803 3.87 -33.43 21.69
CA GLY A 803 4.98 -32.58 22.13
C GLY A 803 5.88 -32.07 21.01
N GLY A 804 5.53 -32.32 19.75
CA GLY A 804 6.18 -31.73 18.57
C GLY A 804 7.46 -32.43 18.12
N ASN A 805 7.81 -33.57 18.72
CA ASN A 805 8.90 -34.42 18.24
C ASN A 805 8.48 -35.10 16.92
N LEU A 806 9.45 -35.59 16.16
CA LEU A 806 9.25 -36.09 14.80
C LEU A 806 9.69 -37.55 14.72
N LYS A 807 8.78 -38.40 14.24
CA LYS A 807 9.06 -39.79 13.91
C LYS A 807 9.42 -39.92 12.43
N VAL A 808 10.66 -40.32 12.17
CA VAL A 808 11.21 -40.54 10.83
C VAL A 808 11.08 -42.01 10.47
N HIS A 809 10.32 -42.32 9.41
CA HIS A 809 10.20 -43.66 8.87
C HIS A 809 11.15 -43.85 7.69
N TYR A 810 12.07 -44.80 7.75
CA TYR A 810 13.07 -45.01 6.71
C TYR A 810 13.29 -46.49 6.38
N GLU A 811 13.63 -46.78 5.14
CA GLU A 811 14.08 -48.11 4.71
C GLU A 811 15.55 -48.29 5.08
N ASP A 812 15.88 -49.29 5.89
CA ASP A 812 17.27 -49.64 6.20
C ASP A 812 17.92 -50.35 5.01
N MET A 813 18.99 -49.75 4.46
CA MET A 813 19.71 -50.28 3.29
C MET A 813 21.05 -50.93 3.64
N GLU A 814 21.47 -50.89 4.91
CA GLU A 814 22.73 -51.48 5.38
C GLU A 814 22.52 -52.71 6.26
N GLY A 815 21.45 -52.77 7.04
CA GLY A 815 21.11 -53.89 7.92
C GLY A 815 20.30 -55.00 7.24
N ASP A 816 19.34 -55.57 7.99
CA ASP A 816 18.52 -56.70 7.55
C ASP A 816 17.41 -56.32 6.53
N GLY A 817 17.38 -55.05 6.10
CA GLY A 817 16.30 -54.50 5.29
C GLY A 817 15.04 -54.16 6.09
N GLY A 818 14.07 -53.54 5.42
CA GLY A 818 12.75 -53.24 5.98
C GLY A 818 12.58 -51.82 6.53
N LEU A 819 11.36 -51.51 6.96
CA LEU A 819 10.98 -50.19 7.48
C LEU A 819 11.40 -50.06 8.95
N LYS A 820 12.20 -49.05 9.27
CA LYS A 820 12.59 -48.66 10.62
C LYS A 820 12.00 -47.29 10.97
N GLU A 821 11.98 -47.01 12.27
CA GLU A 821 11.50 -45.75 12.83
C GLU A 821 12.56 -45.20 13.79
N ALA A 822 12.77 -43.89 13.75
CA ALA A 822 13.60 -43.16 14.71
C ALA A 822 12.87 -41.88 15.13
N GLU A 823 13.12 -41.43 16.36
CA GLU A 823 12.55 -40.21 16.91
C GLU A 823 13.63 -39.12 16.98
N HIS A 824 13.29 -37.92 16.54
CA HIS A 824 14.14 -36.75 16.56
C HIS A 824 13.35 -35.52 17.00
N ASP A 825 14.00 -34.56 17.63
CA ASP A 825 13.35 -33.31 18.03
C ASP A 825 13.15 -32.36 16.83
N MET A 826 14.03 -32.47 15.82
CA MET A 826 14.03 -31.63 14.64
C MET A 826 14.52 -32.40 13.41
N VAL A 827 13.92 -32.13 12.25
CA VAL A 827 14.34 -32.71 10.96
C VAL A 827 14.75 -31.61 10.00
N VAL A 828 15.90 -31.78 9.35
CA VAL A 828 16.44 -30.89 8.32
C VAL A 828 16.37 -31.57 6.95
N LEU A 829 15.61 -31.00 6.03
CA LEU A 829 15.45 -31.50 4.68
C LEU A 829 16.51 -30.91 3.74
N THR A 830 17.35 -31.78 3.19
CA THR A 830 18.34 -31.43 2.16
C THR A 830 17.64 -31.29 0.81
N VAL A 831 17.22 -30.07 0.50
CA VAL A 831 16.43 -29.74 -0.70
C VAL A 831 17.25 -29.80 -2.00
N GLY A 832 16.58 -30.21 -3.07
CA GLY A 832 17.11 -30.25 -4.42
C GLY A 832 17.19 -28.90 -5.12
N PHE A 833 17.98 -28.85 -6.19
CA PHE A 833 18.14 -27.65 -7.03
C PHE A 833 17.41 -27.84 -8.35
N LEU A 834 16.80 -26.77 -8.83
CA LEU A 834 16.05 -26.68 -10.07
C LEU A 834 16.69 -25.64 -11.01
N PRO A 835 16.55 -25.81 -12.33
CA PRO A 835 16.97 -24.78 -13.28
C PRO A 835 16.17 -23.49 -13.09
N ASN A 836 16.80 -22.35 -13.35
CA ASN A 836 16.11 -21.07 -13.41
C ASN A 836 15.51 -20.90 -14.82
N LEU A 837 14.21 -21.15 -14.95
CA LEU A 837 13.51 -21.13 -16.24
C LEU A 837 13.34 -19.72 -16.82
N GLU A 838 13.34 -18.68 -15.99
CA GLU A 838 13.22 -17.30 -16.45
C GLU A 838 14.40 -16.90 -17.35
N SER A 839 15.58 -17.48 -17.12
CA SER A 839 16.76 -17.22 -17.95
C SER A 839 16.56 -17.57 -19.43
N LEU A 840 15.73 -18.57 -19.75
CA LEU A 840 15.44 -19.01 -21.11
C LEU A 840 14.49 -18.04 -21.84
N LYS A 841 13.67 -17.29 -21.09
CA LYS A 841 12.65 -16.37 -21.63
C LYS A 841 13.21 -15.00 -22.01
N LEU A 842 14.42 -14.68 -21.54
CA LEU A 842 15.10 -13.39 -21.75
C LEU A 842 15.42 -13.14 -23.23
N PHE A 843 15.74 -14.17 -24.00
CA PHE A 843 16.17 -14.01 -25.40
C PHE A 843 15.00 -13.99 -26.37
N LYS A 844 14.94 -12.95 -27.21
CA LYS A 844 13.92 -12.80 -28.27
C LYS A 844 14.55 -13.01 -29.66
N GLY A 845 13.80 -13.62 -30.57
CA GLY A 845 14.19 -13.85 -31.98
C GLY A 845 15.08 -15.07 -32.23
N SER A 846 15.77 -15.59 -31.22
CA SER A 846 16.47 -16.89 -31.27
C SER A 846 16.29 -17.60 -29.94
N GLU A 847 15.78 -18.82 -29.98
CA GLU A 847 15.52 -19.61 -28.78
C GLU A 847 16.86 -20.07 -28.16
N LEU A 848 17.07 -19.73 -26.89
CA LEU A 848 18.18 -20.25 -26.11
C LEU A 848 17.92 -21.73 -25.81
N GLU A 849 18.80 -22.60 -26.28
CA GLU A 849 18.62 -24.04 -26.09
C GLU A 849 18.79 -24.43 -24.63
N ALA A 850 17.86 -25.25 -24.14
CA ALA A 850 17.97 -25.94 -22.87
C ALA A 850 18.34 -27.41 -23.07
N ASP A 851 18.96 -28.02 -22.05
CA ASP A 851 19.22 -29.45 -22.02
C ASP A 851 17.95 -30.24 -21.68
N GLU A 852 18.06 -31.57 -21.59
CA GLU A 852 16.92 -32.45 -21.28
C GLU A 852 16.33 -32.23 -19.87
N PHE A 853 17.00 -31.44 -19.02
CA PHE A 853 16.59 -31.08 -17.66
C PHE A 853 16.30 -29.58 -17.51
N ALA A 854 16.15 -28.87 -18.63
CA ALA A 854 15.85 -27.43 -18.71
C ALA A 854 16.94 -26.48 -18.16
N TYR A 855 18.18 -26.93 -17.98
CA TYR A 855 19.32 -26.03 -17.77
C TYR A 855 19.81 -25.46 -19.10
N ILE A 856 20.52 -24.33 -19.10
CA ILE A 856 21.08 -23.78 -20.34
C ILE A 856 22.06 -24.79 -20.93
N LYS A 857 21.84 -25.15 -22.20
CA LYS A 857 22.63 -26.17 -22.89
C LYS A 857 23.96 -25.61 -23.37
N GLU A 858 25.01 -26.35 -23.08
CA GLU A 858 26.34 -26.14 -23.66
C GLU A 858 26.52 -27.09 -24.86
N PRO A 859 26.67 -26.60 -26.11
CA PRO A 859 26.84 -27.47 -27.27
C PRO A 859 28.11 -28.36 -27.20
N ASP A 860 29.19 -27.84 -26.59
CA ASP A 860 30.42 -28.58 -26.31
C ASP A 860 31.00 -28.15 -24.96
N ALA A 861 30.49 -28.75 -23.88
CA ALA A 861 30.96 -28.49 -22.52
C ALA A 861 32.43 -28.88 -22.26
N THR A 862 33.05 -29.68 -23.15
CA THR A 862 34.43 -30.15 -22.96
C THR A 862 35.43 -29.17 -23.55
N SER A 863 35.21 -28.74 -24.81
CA SER A 863 36.14 -27.86 -25.51
C SER A 863 35.78 -26.37 -25.38
N GLN A 864 34.50 -26.05 -25.14
CA GLN A 864 33.97 -24.68 -25.11
C GLN A 864 33.04 -24.44 -23.92
N PRO A 865 33.49 -24.70 -22.67
CA PRO A 865 32.66 -24.54 -21.47
C PRO A 865 32.19 -23.10 -21.27
N GLY A 866 30.89 -22.93 -21.10
CA GLY A 866 30.16 -21.68 -20.96
C GLY A 866 29.57 -21.14 -22.25
N ARG A 867 29.81 -21.77 -23.41
CA ARG A 867 29.25 -21.30 -24.69
C ARG A 867 27.82 -21.82 -24.89
N THR A 868 26.93 -20.96 -25.38
CA THR A 868 25.55 -21.35 -25.74
C THR A 868 25.40 -21.61 -27.25
N ASN A 869 24.20 -21.98 -27.70
CA ASN A 869 23.87 -22.08 -29.12
C ASN A 869 23.88 -20.71 -29.83
N ILE A 870 23.74 -19.60 -29.08
CA ILE A 870 23.75 -18.24 -29.62
C ILE A 870 25.18 -17.69 -29.54
N GLU A 871 25.77 -17.40 -30.69
CA GLU A 871 27.11 -16.80 -30.72
C GLU A 871 27.13 -15.42 -30.05
N GLY A 872 28.12 -15.18 -29.18
CA GLY A 872 28.24 -13.96 -28.37
C GLY A 872 27.49 -14.02 -27.03
N LEU A 873 26.69 -15.07 -26.81
CA LEU A 873 26.01 -15.36 -25.55
C LEU A 873 26.69 -16.52 -24.81
N PHE A 874 26.99 -16.29 -23.54
CA PHE A 874 27.63 -17.26 -22.66
C PHE A 874 26.80 -17.49 -21.40
N ALA A 875 27.03 -18.61 -20.74
CA ALA A 875 26.42 -18.97 -19.46
C ALA A 875 27.52 -19.23 -18.43
N ALA A 876 27.27 -18.93 -17.16
CA ALA A 876 28.24 -19.10 -16.09
C ALA A 876 27.61 -19.61 -14.79
N GLY A 877 28.24 -20.63 -14.19
CA GLY A 877 27.88 -21.14 -12.88
C GLY A 877 26.75 -22.16 -12.89
N THR A 878 25.80 -22.03 -11.96
CA THR A 878 24.77 -23.07 -11.74
C THR A 878 23.62 -23.04 -12.76
N VAL A 879 23.58 -22.04 -13.63
CA VAL A 879 22.54 -21.91 -14.66
C VAL A 879 22.62 -23.02 -15.73
N ILE A 880 23.78 -23.68 -15.83
CA ILE A 880 24.03 -24.85 -16.69
C ILE A 880 23.95 -26.19 -15.93
N GLY A 881 23.63 -26.16 -14.63
CA GLY A 881 23.55 -27.36 -13.79
C GLY A 881 24.11 -27.16 -12.38
N ALA A 882 23.69 -28.01 -11.43
CA ALA A 882 24.13 -27.92 -10.04
C ALA A 882 25.65 -28.12 -9.88
N ARG A 883 26.32 -27.21 -9.16
CA ARG A 883 27.77 -27.19 -8.93
C ARG A 883 28.08 -26.58 -7.55
N ASP A 884 29.27 -26.87 -7.02
CA ASP A 884 29.78 -26.19 -5.83
C ASP A 884 30.47 -24.85 -6.19
N ILE A 885 30.91 -24.12 -5.17
CA ILE A 885 31.54 -22.81 -5.33
C ILE A 885 32.84 -22.87 -6.16
N PRO A 886 33.79 -23.79 -5.90
CA PRO A 886 35.00 -23.93 -6.72
C PRO A 886 34.69 -24.20 -8.21
N ASP A 887 33.82 -25.16 -8.51
CA ASP A 887 33.42 -25.47 -9.89
C ASP A 887 32.73 -24.25 -10.55
N THR A 888 31.93 -23.51 -9.79
CA THR A 888 31.24 -22.30 -10.24
C THR A 888 32.21 -21.18 -10.62
N VAL A 889 33.23 -20.95 -9.79
CA VAL A 889 34.30 -19.96 -10.05
C VAL A 889 35.10 -20.35 -11.29
N LEU A 890 35.53 -21.61 -11.39
CA LEU A 890 36.28 -22.11 -12.55
C LEU A 890 35.49 -21.93 -13.85
N HIS A 891 34.20 -22.27 -13.83
CA HIS A 891 33.33 -22.13 -14.99
C HIS A 891 33.14 -20.66 -15.39
N ALA A 892 32.98 -19.75 -14.41
CA ALA A 892 32.87 -18.32 -14.69
C ALA A 892 34.13 -17.75 -15.36
N CYS A 893 35.33 -18.16 -14.93
CA CYS A 893 36.57 -17.78 -15.59
C CYS A 893 36.63 -18.29 -17.05
N ALA A 894 36.15 -19.50 -17.31
CA ALA A 894 36.10 -20.07 -18.65
C ALA A 894 35.15 -19.28 -19.57
N SER A 895 33.94 -18.98 -19.10
CA SER A 895 32.98 -18.14 -19.83
C SER A 895 33.54 -16.74 -20.12
N SER A 896 34.25 -16.15 -19.15
CA SER A 896 34.89 -14.83 -19.28
C SER A 896 35.97 -14.82 -20.36
N ALA A 897 36.83 -15.84 -20.39
CA ALA A 897 37.87 -15.96 -21.41
C ALA A 897 37.27 -16.08 -22.82
N GLN A 898 36.16 -16.82 -22.97
CA GLN A 898 35.46 -16.93 -24.25
C GLN A 898 34.77 -15.63 -24.66
N ALA A 899 34.10 -14.94 -23.72
CA ALA A 899 33.46 -13.65 -23.97
C ALA A 899 34.50 -12.59 -24.38
N ALA A 900 35.64 -12.52 -23.69
CA ALA A 900 36.76 -11.65 -24.06
C ALA A 900 37.25 -11.94 -25.49
N GLY A 901 37.41 -13.22 -25.84
CA GLY A 901 37.80 -13.64 -27.19
C GLY A 901 36.77 -13.25 -28.26
N TYR A 902 35.48 -13.29 -27.94
CA TYR A 902 34.41 -12.83 -28.82
C TYR A 902 34.46 -11.32 -29.05
N ILE A 903 34.53 -10.54 -27.97
CA ILE A 903 34.59 -9.07 -28.05
C ILE A 903 35.82 -8.58 -28.83
N GLN A 904 36.98 -9.22 -28.65
CA GLN A 904 38.16 -8.85 -29.43
C GLN A 904 37.97 -9.09 -30.93
N LYS A 905 37.31 -10.19 -31.32
CA LYS A 905 36.98 -10.43 -32.73
C LYS A 905 35.99 -9.39 -33.25
N LEU A 906 34.96 -9.06 -32.46
CA LEU A 906 33.96 -8.05 -32.81
C LEU A 906 34.59 -6.68 -33.02
N ARG A 907 35.52 -6.26 -32.17
CA ARG A 907 36.25 -4.97 -32.28
C ARG A 907 37.18 -4.88 -33.50
N ASN A 908 37.65 -6.03 -33.98
CA ASN A 908 38.57 -6.18 -35.10
C ASN A 908 37.89 -6.45 -36.45
N SER A 909 36.59 -6.75 -36.45
CA SER A 909 35.76 -6.91 -37.65
C SER A 909 35.20 -5.56 -38.07
#